data_AF-A0A132MVL0-F1
#
_entry.id   AF-A0A132MVL0-F1
#
_cell.length_a   1.000
_cell.length_b   1.000
_cell.length_c   1.000
_cell.angle_alpha   90.00
_cell.angle_beta   90.00
_cell.angle_gamma   90.00
#
_symmetry.space_group_name_H-M   'P 1'
#
loop_
_entity.id
_entity.type
_entity.pdbx_description
1 polymer ?
#
loop_
_entity_poly.entity_id
_entity_poly.type
_entity_poly.pdbx_seq_one_letter_code
_entity_poly.pdbx_strand_id
1 'polypeptide(L)'
;MSTKHQELVGFIWQVADLLRGDYKQSEYGKVILPFTVLRRLDCVLEPTKDAVLARYEQLRAQGVQNVERILCRVAGHRFYNVSKFTFRGLLADQDNVKRNLQVYIGGFSPGTVEVLEKYDFDNQITRLDNAGLLYQVVAKFAEIDLHPKAVSNHQMGYVFEELIRRFSELSNETAGEHFTPREVIRLMVNLLLAPDRDALATPGIVRKIYDPACGTGGMLTEAQEQITRYNPHATVEVYGQELNPESYAICRSDMLIKGQDPANIAFGNSFSQDGHKDATFDYMLANPPFGVEWKKVEQFIKDEAARGHAGRFGAGLPRINDGSLLFLQHMISKMKRPEAGGTRLAIVFNGSPLFTGGAGSGESEIRRWILENDWLEAIVALPDQLFYNTGISTYFWILTNRKDPAHRGKVILLDARDHWAKMRKSLGEKRKQITEEQIRELTELYVDALKVAEDPAHPLHGKVKVFDRHAFGYQRITVERPLRLRFEVTEDTLAEIEASKAFTALAKQAGKKGAADQGELIAAEDPREPYRRALRRLVGRTWWTKAEFVKDLLAALATERLVMSAPVEKAIMAAVSVPDPEGEIQTDKKGNPLPDPDLRDYENVPLGEDVDEYLKREVLPHVPDAWVDHSKTKIGYEIPFTRHFYVYKPPRPLEEIDAEIKQLEAEIQKLLGEVTG
;
A
#
# COMPACT_ATOMS: atom_id res chain seq x y z
N MET A 1 -8.56 19.17 24.91
CA MET A 1 -8.88 17.84 25.46
C MET A 1 -9.87 18.04 26.60
N SER A 2 -10.88 17.18 26.73
CA SER A 2 -11.85 17.24 27.83
C SER A 2 -11.19 16.89 29.17
N THR A 3 -11.68 17.46 30.29
CA THR A 3 -11.25 17.18 31.67
C THR A 3 -11.24 15.69 31.97
N LYS A 4 -12.26 14.96 31.51
CA LYS A 4 -12.38 13.50 31.69
C LYS A 4 -11.29 12.71 30.96
N HIS A 5 -10.83 13.19 29.79
CA HIS A 5 -9.75 12.53 29.07
C HIS A 5 -8.41 12.65 29.82
N GLN A 6 -8.15 13.80 30.45
CA GLN A 6 -6.96 13.98 31.30
C GLN A 6 -7.00 13.10 32.54
N GLU A 7 -8.19 12.93 33.16
CA GLU A 7 -8.39 12.00 34.28
C GLU A 7 -8.07 10.56 33.89
N LEU A 8 -8.60 10.08 32.76
CA LEU A 8 -8.33 8.72 32.26
C LEU A 8 -6.85 8.52 31.95
N VAL A 9 -6.20 9.51 31.34
CA VAL A 9 -4.76 9.51 31.10
C VAL A 9 -3.96 9.45 32.41
N GLY A 10 -4.37 10.21 33.43
CA GLY A 10 -3.75 10.17 34.75
C GLY A 10 -3.91 8.80 35.42
N PHE A 11 -5.10 8.21 35.32
CA PHE A 11 -5.38 6.86 35.81
C PHE A 11 -4.46 5.80 35.18
N ILE A 12 -4.30 5.86 33.86
CA ILE A 12 -3.42 4.96 33.11
C ILE A 12 -1.97 5.02 33.65
N TRP A 13 -1.49 6.22 33.95
CA TRP A 13 -0.16 6.40 34.54
C TRP A 13 -0.04 5.85 35.95
N GLN A 14 -1.07 6.00 36.78
CA GLN A 14 -1.08 5.40 38.11
C GLN A 14 -0.95 3.87 38.03
N VAL A 15 -1.63 3.23 37.06
CA VAL A 15 -1.48 1.78 36.86
C VAL A 15 -0.08 1.46 36.31
N ALA A 16 0.42 2.21 35.33
CA ALA A 16 1.77 2.01 34.81
C ALA A 16 2.87 2.16 35.88
N ASP A 17 2.70 3.07 36.83
CA ASP A 17 3.59 3.25 37.96
C ASP A 17 3.61 2.03 38.89
N LEU A 18 2.46 1.36 39.09
CA LEU A 18 2.40 0.10 39.86
C LEU A 18 3.15 -1.04 39.16
N LEU A 19 3.20 -1.03 37.82
CA LEU A 19 3.86 -2.08 37.03
C LEU A 19 5.38 -1.84 36.89
N ARG A 20 5.89 -0.68 37.33
CA ARG A 20 7.29 -0.31 37.18
C ARG A 20 8.18 -1.22 38.04
N GLY A 21 9.13 -1.90 37.38
CA GLY A 21 10.06 -2.83 38.02
C GLY A 21 9.79 -4.27 37.63
N ASP A 22 8.52 -4.69 37.66
CA ASP A 22 8.08 -6.05 37.32
C ASP A 22 7.75 -6.22 35.81
N TYR A 23 7.45 -5.12 35.13
CA TYR A 23 7.18 -5.07 33.70
C TYR A 23 8.10 -4.08 32.99
N LYS A 24 8.49 -4.42 31.76
CA LYS A 24 9.11 -3.45 30.84
C LYS A 24 8.05 -2.44 30.39
N GLN A 25 8.45 -1.21 30.10
CA GLN A 25 7.53 -0.15 29.67
C GLN A 25 6.72 -0.54 28.42
N SER A 26 7.33 -1.28 27.49
CA SER A 26 6.68 -1.84 26.31
C SER A 26 5.61 -2.89 26.61
N GLU A 27 5.61 -3.46 27.81
CA GLU A 27 4.65 -4.50 28.22
C GLU A 27 3.45 -3.93 28.99
N TYR A 28 3.46 -2.65 29.39
CA TYR A 28 2.36 -2.06 30.17
C TYR A 28 1.01 -2.17 29.46
N GLY A 29 1.00 -2.06 28.14
CA GLY A 29 -0.21 -2.23 27.33
C GLY A 29 -0.86 -3.60 27.48
N LYS A 30 -0.06 -4.67 27.65
CA LYS A 30 -0.57 -6.04 27.84
C LYS A 30 -1.39 -6.20 29.11
N VAL A 31 -1.19 -5.34 30.10
CA VAL A 31 -1.99 -5.32 31.33
C VAL A 31 -3.12 -4.31 31.22
N ILE A 32 -2.80 -3.07 30.84
CA ILE A 32 -3.76 -1.96 30.92
C ILE A 32 -4.90 -2.13 29.91
N LEU A 33 -4.64 -2.61 28.69
CA LEU A 33 -5.67 -2.79 27.66
C LEU A 33 -6.74 -3.81 28.05
N PRO A 34 -6.42 -5.08 28.41
CA PRO A 34 -7.45 -6.04 28.77
C PRO A 34 -8.25 -5.64 30.01
N PHE A 35 -7.62 -5.03 31.02
CA PHE A 35 -8.36 -4.50 32.18
C PHE A 35 -9.29 -3.34 31.82
N THR A 36 -8.87 -2.46 30.89
CA THR A 36 -9.72 -1.36 30.42
C THR A 36 -10.95 -1.90 29.70
N VAL A 37 -10.79 -2.90 28.83
CA VAL A 37 -11.90 -3.57 28.14
C VAL A 37 -12.80 -4.30 29.13
N LEU A 38 -12.23 -5.10 30.03
CA LEU A 38 -12.97 -5.83 31.06
C LEU A 38 -13.79 -4.88 31.94
N ARG A 39 -13.19 -3.78 32.40
CA ARG A 39 -13.87 -2.79 33.24
C ARG A 39 -15.00 -2.09 32.48
N ARG A 40 -14.79 -1.76 31.20
CA ARG A 40 -15.85 -1.17 30.37
C ARG A 40 -17.03 -2.12 30.19
N LEU A 41 -16.78 -3.40 29.94
CA LEU A 41 -17.82 -4.43 29.83
C LEU A 41 -18.57 -4.63 31.15
N ASP A 42 -17.86 -4.63 32.29
CA ASP A 42 -18.46 -4.72 33.62
C ASP A 42 -19.40 -3.53 33.90
N CYS A 43 -18.93 -2.30 33.69
CA CYS A 43 -19.74 -1.08 33.89
C CYS A 43 -21.05 -1.11 33.10
N VAL A 44 -21.04 -1.67 31.88
CA VAL A 44 -22.22 -1.78 31.02
C VAL A 44 -23.22 -2.80 31.58
N LEU A 45 -22.74 -3.90 32.16
CA LEU A 45 -23.61 -4.95 32.72
C LEU A 45 -24.05 -4.70 34.17
N GLU A 46 -23.33 -3.86 34.92
CA GLU A 46 -23.59 -3.59 36.34
C GLU A 46 -25.07 -3.31 36.65
N PRO A 47 -25.82 -2.49 35.88
CA PRO A 47 -27.23 -2.22 36.16
C PRO A 47 -28.18 -3.42 35.98
N THR A 48 -27.77 -4.44 35.22
CA THR A 48 -28.62 -5.60 34.87
C THR A 48 -28.14 -6.91 35.50
N LYS A 49 -27.04 -6.86 36.27
CA LYS A 49 -26.35 -8.03 36.82
C LYS A 49 -27.28 -8.95 37.62
N ASP A 50 -28.01 -8.40 38.58
CA ASP A 50 -28.89 -9.18 39.46
C ASP A 50 -30.04 -9.84 38.69
N ALA A 51 -30.61 -9.13 37.71
CA ALA A 51 -31.68 -9.65 36.86
C ALA A 51 -31.18 -10.81 35.98
N VAL A 52 -29.96 -10.68 35.42
CA VAL A 52 -29.31 -11.74 34.63
C VAL A 52 -29.05 -12.97 35.50
N LEU A 53 -28.51 -12.80 36.72
CA LEU A 53 -28.24 -13.91 37.63
C LEU A 53 -29.52 -14.64 38.05
N ALA A 54 -30.55 -13.90 38.47
CA ALA A 54 -31.83 -14.48 38.84
C ALA A 54 -32.46 -15.26 37.67
N ARG A 55 -32.41 -14.69 36.46
CA ARG A 55 -32.91 -15.37 35.26
C ARG A 55 -32.08 -16.61 34.91
N TYR A 56 -30.77 -16.54 35.04
CA TYR A 56 -29.89 -17.68 34.77
C TYR A 56 -30.15 -18.85 35.73
N GLU A 57 -30.29 -18.59 37.02
CA GLU A 57 -30.63 -19.62 38.01
C GLU A 57 -32.00 -20.26 37.71
N GLN A 58 -32.99 -19.45 37.32
CA GLN A 58 -34.29 -19.96 36.88
C GLN A 58 -34.18 -20.87 35.64
N LEU A 59 -33.44 -20.46 34.62
CA LEU A 59 -33.25 -21.23 33.39
C LEU A 59 -32.51 -22.54 33.66
N ARG A 60 -31.51 -22.52 34.55
CA ARG A 60 -30.77 -23.70 35.00
C ARG A 60 -31.68 -24.69 35.73
N ALA A 61 -32.54 -24.21 36.64
CA ALA A 61 -33.52 -25.04 37.33
C ALA A 61 -34.55 -25.66 36.36
N GLN A 62 -34.84 -24.99 35.24
CA GLN A 62 -35.71 -25.48 34.17
C GLN A 62 -35.02 -26.41 33.16
N GLY A 63 -33.70 -26.64 33.28
CA GLY A 63 -32.94 -27.46 32.35
C GLY A 63 -32.74 -26.85 30.96
N VAL A 64 -32.93 -25.54 30.79
CA VAL A 64 -32.74 -24.85 29.51
C VAL A 64 -31.24 -24.77 29.18
N GLN A 65 -30.84 -25.34 28.04
CA GLN A 65 -29.43 -25.36 27.62
C GLN A 65 -29.03 -24.07 26.87
N ASN A 66 -29.87 -23.61 25.94
CA ASN A 66 -29.56 -22.45 25.10
C ASN A 66 -30.04 -21.14 25.75
N VAL A 67 -29.28 -20.65 26.72
CA VAL A 67 -29.65 -19.48 27.53
C VAL A 67 -29.24 -18.13 26.92
N GLU A 68 -28.28 -18.12 26.00
CA GLU A 68 -27.60 -16.91 25.52
C GLU A 68 -28.56 -15.82 25.02
N ARG A 69 -29.43 -16.14 24.05
CA ARG A 69 -30.40 -15.15 23.51
C ARG A 69 -31.33 -14.58 24.58
N ILE A 70 -31.68 -15.38 25.58
CA ILE A 70 -32.56 -14.97 26.68
C ILE A 70 -31.79 -14.03 27.62
N LEU A 71 -30.58 -14.41 28.01
CA LEU A 71 -29.76 -13.61 28.93
C LEU A 71 -29.28 -12.30 28.29
N CYS A 72 -28.91 -12.30 27.01
CA CYS A 72 -28.63 -11.08 26.25
C CYS A 72 -29.82 -10.11 26.26
N ARG A 73 -31.06 -10.63 26.10
CA ARG A 73 -32.27 -9.80 26.19
C ARG A 73 -32.46 -9.19 27.59
N VAL A 74 -32.18 -9.96 28.64
CA VAL A 74 -32.27 -9.46 30.03
C VAL A 74 -31.17 -8.44 30.33
N ALA A 75 -29.95 -8.68 29.83
CA ALA A 75 -28.84 -7.76 29.96
C ALA A 75 -29.05 -6.46 29.16
N GLY A 76 -29.91 -6.48 28.13
CA GLY A 76 -30.08 -5.35 27.21
C GLY A 76 -28.93 -5.19 26.21
N HIS A 77 -28.03 -6.17 26.13
CA HIS A 77 -26.81 -6.13 25.32
C HIS A 77 -26.60 -7.46 24.58
N ARG A 78 -25.66 -7.48 23.63
CA ARG A 78 -25.27 -8.69 22.89
C ARG A 78 -24.36 -9.63 23.68
N PHE A 79 -24.18 -9.36 24.97
CA PHE A 79 -23.35 -10.13 25.90
C PHE A 79 -23.94 -10.08 27.31
N TYR A 80 -23.49 -10.97 28.19
CA TYR A 80 -23.94 -11.07 29.58
C TYR A 80 -22.82 -11.64 30.47
N ASN A 81 -23.02 -11.64 31.79
CA ASN A 81 -22.13 -12.31 32.73
C ASN A 81 -22.90 -13.02 33.85
N VAL A 82 -22.69 -14.34 34.00
CA VAL A 82 -23.35 -15.21 35.00
C VAL A 82 -22.49 -15.52 36.23
N SER A 83 -21.30 -14.93 36.36
CA SER A 83 -20.49 -15.07 37.58
C SER A 83 -21.21 -14.43 38.77
N LYS A 84 -21.12 -15.06 39.95
CA LYS A 84 -21.65 -14.47 41.20
C LYS A 84 -20.80 -13.30 41.70
N PHE A 85 -19.59 -13.13 41.16
CA PHE A 85 -18.75 -11.97 41.45
C PHE A 85 -19.21 -10.73 40.65
N THR A 86 -19.06 -9.57 41.27
CA THR A 86 -18.99 -8.27 40.58
C THR A 86 -17.54 -7.83 40.54
N PHE A 87 -17.15 -6.96 39.61
CA PHE A 87 -15.75 -6.51 39.52
C PHE A 87 -15.26 -5.89 40.84
N ARG A 88 -16.10 -5.08 41.50
CA ARG A 88 -15.81 -4.54 42.84
C ARG A 88 -15.77 -5.61 43.92
N GLY A 89 -16.64 -6.63 43.83
CA GLY A 89 -16.68 -7.75 44.75
C GLY A 89 -15.42 -8.62 44.72
N LEU A 90 -14.60 -8.56 43.66
CA LEU A 90 -13.31 -9.24 43.60
C LEU A 90 -12.34 -8.80 44.71
N LEU A 91 -12.52 -7.57 45.23
CA LEU A 91 -11.67 -6.99 46.27
C LEU A 91 -12.04 -7.45 47.68
N ALA A 92 -13.14 -8.18 47.85
CA ALA A 92 -13.60 -8.64 49.17
C ALA A 92 -12.73 -9.77 49.76
N ASP A 93 -11.96 -10.46 48.91
CA ASP A 93 -11.08 -11.56 49.29
C ASP A 93 -9.73 -11.39 48.59
N GLN A 94 -8.84 -10.64 49.25
CA GLN A 94 -7.52 -10.27 48.72
C GLN A 94 -6.63 -11.48 48.40
N ASP A 95 -6.74 -12.56 49.19
CA ASP A 95 -5.88 -13.75 49.04
C ASP A 95 -6.29 -14.61 47.84
N ASN A 96 -7.52 -14.46 47.33
CA ASN A 96 -8.06 -15.28 46.24
C ASN A 96 -8.43 -14.47 44.98
N VAL A 97 -7.94 -13.23 44.84
CA VAL A 97 -8.28 -12.32 43.71
C VAL A 97 -8.06 -13.00 42.36
N LYS A 98 -6.95 -13.70 42.17
CA LYS A 98 -6.65 -14.42 40.92
C LYS A 98 -7.76 -15.40 40.55
N ARG A 99 -8.10 -16.30 41.47
CA ARG A 99 -9.15 -17.31 41.26
C ARG A 99 -10.50 -16.64 41.02
N ASN A 100 -10.84 -15.64 41.83
CA ASN A 100 -12.11 -14.94 41.73
C ASN A 100 -12.25 -14.19 40.39
N LEU A 101 -11.17 -13.54 39.92
CA LEU A 101 -11.11 -12.85 38.64
C LEU A 101 -11.23 -13.83 37.47
N GLN A 102 -10.55 -14.97 37.51
CA GLN A 102 -10.68 -16.02 36.49
C GLN A 102 -12.11 -16.56 36.41
N VAL A 103 -12.76 -16.79 37.56
CA VAL A 103 -14.19 -17.19 37.61
C VAL A 103 -15.10 -16.06 37.10
N TYR A 104 -14.79 -14.81 37.41
CA TYR A 104 -15.52 -13.65 36.91
C TYR A 104 -15.46 -13.53 35.38
N ILE A 105 -14.25 -13.67 34.81
CA ILE A 105 -14.00 -13.66 33.36
C ILE A 105 -14.71 -14.85 32.69
N GLY A 106 -14.56 -16.07 33.23
CA GLY A 106 -15.23 -17.26 32.70
C GLY A 106 -16.76 -17.22 32.81
N GLY A 107 -17.33 -16.30 33.57
CA GLY A 107 -18.77 -16.06 33.65
C GLY A 107 -19.34 -15.24 32.50
N PHE A 108 -18.52 -14.61 31.65
CA PHE A 108 -19.02 -13.88 30.49
C PHE A 108 -19.56 -14.81 29.40
N SER A 109 -20.40 -14.27 28.52
CA SER A 109 -20.81 -14.97 27.28
C SER A 109 -19.61 -15.38 26.41
N PRO A 110 -19.68 -16.49 25.67
CA PRO A 110 -18.53 -17.05 24.94
C PRO A 110 -17.77 -16.05 24.06
N GLY A 111 -18.49 -15.21 23.28
CA GLY A 111 -17.84 -14.22 22.42
C GLY A 111 -17.08 -13.13 23.17
N THR A 112 -17.45 -12.84 24.42
CA THR A 112 -16.72 -11.88 25.28
C THR A 112 -15.48 -12.53 25.91
N VAL A 113 -15.56 -13.81 26.28
CA VAL A 113 -14.39 -14.58 26.74
C VAL A 113 -13.34 -14.64 25.63
N GLU A 114 -13.77 -14.94 24.40
CA GLU A 114 -12.89 -14.99 23.23
C GLU A 114 -12.16 -13.65 23.00
N VAL A 115 -12.85 -12.51 23.18
CA VAL A 115 -12.22 -11.17 23.11
C VAL A 115 -11.13 -11.01 24.17
N LEU A 116 -11.35 -11.45 25.40
CA LEU A 116 -10.37 -11.34 26.49
C LEU A 116 -9.17 -12.28 26.29
N GLU A 117 -9.39 -13.46 25.72
CA GLU A 117 -8.34 -14.43 25.38
C GLU A 117 -7.34 -13.88 24.35
N LYS A 118 -7.79 -13.01 23.43
CA LYS A 118 -6.90 -12.38 22.42
C LYS A 118 -5.83 -11.46 23.01
N TYR A 119 -5.98 -11.03 24.26
CA TYR A 119 -4.95 -10.30 24.99
C TYR A 119 -3.97 -11.19 25.76
N ASP A 120 -4.11 -12.53 25.68
CA ASP A 120 -3.36 -13.46 26.51
C ASP A 120 -3.54 -13.17 28.02
N PHE A 121 -4.78 -12.80 28.41
CA PHE A 121 -5.04 -12.14 29.68
C PHE A 121 -4.77 -13.03 30.90
N ASP A 122 -5.01 -14.34 30.80
CA ASP A 122 -4.77 -15.28 31.90
C ASP A 122 -3.28 -15.33 32.32
N ASN A 123 -2.38 -15.27 31.34
CA ASN A 123 -0.94 -15.19 31.59
C ASN A 123 -0.57 -13.89 32.30
N GLN A 124 -1.20 -12.77 31.93
CA GLN A 124 -0.97 -11.48 32.61
C GLN A 124 -1.52 -11.49 34.04
N ILE A 125 -2.70 -12.08 34.27
CA ILE A 125 -3.27 -12.27 35.61
C ILE A 125 -2.31 -13.10 36.48
N THR A 126 -1.80 -14.21 35.95
CA THR A 126 -0.83 -15.06 36.66
C THR A 126 0.47 -14.33 36.98
N ARG A 127 1.02 -13.55 36.03
CA ARG A 127 2.24 -12.77 36.25
C ARG A 127 2.05 -11.67 37.30
N LEU A 128 0.92 -10.95 37.27
CA LEU A 128 0.59 -9.93 38.27
C LEU A 128 0.41 -10.52 39.67
N ASP A 129 -0.20 -11.70 39.77
CA ASP A 129 -0.42 -12.40 41.04
C ASP A 129 0.92 -12.82 41.67
N ASN A 130 1.80 -13.44 40.87
CA ASN A 130 3.14 -13.83 41.31
C ASN A 130 4.00 -12.63 41.75
N ALA A 131 3.76 -11.45 41.19
CA ALA A 131 4.42 -10.19 41.57
C ALA A 131 3.76 -9.48 42.77
N GLY A 132 2.63 -9.99 43.30
CA GLY A 132 1.88 -9.32 44.37
C GLY A 132 1.18 -8.02 43.95
N LEU A 133 1.00 -7.82 42.64
CA LEU A 133 0.44 -6.59 42.05
C LEU A 133 -1.04 -6.73 41.67
N LEU A 134 -1.56 -7.96 41.51
CA LEU A 134 -2.89 -8.20 40.97
C LEU A 134 -4.00 -7.46 41.73
N TYR A 135 -4.03 -7.58 43.07
CA TYR A 135 -5.02 -6.88 43.89
C TYR A 135 -4.98 -5.36 43.67
N GLN A 136 -3.78 -4.77 43.63
CA GLN A 136 -3.59 -3.32 43.48
C GLN A 136 -4.10 -2.83 42.12
N VAL A 137 -3.82 -3.59 41.05
CA VAL A 137 -4.31 -3.28 39.69
C VAL A 137 -5.83 -3.40 39.63
N VAL A 138 -6.42 -4.49 40.15
CA VAL A 138 -7.88 -4.66 40.20
C VAL A 138 -8.53 -3.53 41.01
N ALA A 139 -7.94 -3.14 42.14
CA ALA A 139 -8.43 -2.06 42.99
C ALA A 139 -8.47 -0.73 42.23
N LYS A 140 -7.40 -0.40 41.50
CA LYS A 140 -7.37 0.78 40.64
C LYS A 140 -8.49 0.76 39.60
N PHE A 141 -8.65 -0.33 38.86
CA PHE A 141 -9.72 -0.42 37.86
C PHE A 141 -11.13 -0.42 38.47
N ALA A 142 -11.31 -0.77 39.74
CA ALA A 142 -12.62 -0.71 40.40
C ALA A 142 -13.07 0.73 40.73
N GLU A 143 -12.13 1.66 40.85
CA GLU A 143 -12.38 3.09 41.14
C GLU A 143 -12.93 3.86 39.93
N ILE A 144 -12.70 3.36 38.71
CA ILE A 144 -13.04 4.08 37.48
C ILE A 144 -14.41 3.68 36.92
N ASP A 145 -15.18 4.65 36.45
CA ASP A 145 -16.43 4.44 35.72
C ASP A 145 -16.20 4.64 34.22
N LEU A 146 -16.26 3.53 33.49
CA LEU A 146 -16.11 3.49 32.02
C LEU A 146 -17.45 3.25 31.30
N HIS A 147 -18.59 3.36 31.98
CA HIS A 147 -19.90 3.22 31.33
C HIS A 147 -20.03 4.26 30.19
N PRO A 148 -20.66 3.93 29.05
CA PRO A 148 -20.98 4.89 27.97
C PRO A 148 -21.65 6.21 28.38
N LYS A 149 -22.28 6.29 29.56
CA LYS A 149 -22.89 7.51 30.12
C LYS A 149 -21.84 8.43 30.75
N ALA A 150 -20.77 7.86 31.29
CA ALA A 150 -19.65 8.58 31.91
C ALA A 150 -18.51 8.85 30.92
N VAL A 151 -18.24 7.89 30.02
CA VAL A 151 -17.24 7.95 28.94
C VAL A 151 -17.88 7.43 27.66
N SER A 152 -18.30 8.34 26.77
CA SER A 152 -18.98 7.98 25.53
C SER A 152 -18.12 7.07 24.65
N ASN A 153 -18.74 6.34 23.71
CA ASN A 153 -17.99 5.47 22.79
C ASN A 153 -16.96 6.25 21.97
N HIS A 154 -17.34 7.46 21.52
CA HIS A 154 -16.41 8.36 20.85
C HIS A 154 -15.23 8.75 21.76
N GLN A 155 -15.47 9.13 23.02
CA GLN A 155 -14.40 9.42 23.98
C GLN A 155 -13.51 8.21 24.25
N MET A 156 -14.09 7.02 24.34
CA MET A 156 -13.35 5.78 24.58
C MET A 156 -12.44 5.42 23.40
N GLY A 157 -12.87 5.70 22.17
CA GLY A 157 -12.01 5.62 21.00
C GLY A 157 -10.70 6.38 21.18
N TYR A 158 -10.75 7.66 21.58
CA TYR A 158 -9.54 8.44 21.86
C TYR A 158 -8.69 7.86 23.00
N VAL A 159 -9.32 7.25 24.01
CA VAL A 159 -8.60 6.66 25.14
C VAL A 159 -7.81 5.44 24.68
N PHE A 160 -8.42 4.54 23.90
CA PHE A 160 -7.72 3.39 23.33
C PHE A 160 -6.62 3.80 22.36
N GLU A 161 -6.87 4.79 21.52
CA GLU A 161 -5.87 5.34 20.61
C GLU A 161 -4.66 5.92 21.34
N GLU A 162 -4.92 6.74 22.36
CA GLU A 162 -3.87 7.36 23.16
C GLU A 162 -3.09 6.30 23.96
N LEU A 163 -3.76 5.28 24.47
CA LEU A 163 -3.14 4.13 25.13
C LEU A 163 -2.18 3.40 24.19
N ILE A 164 -2.70 2.94 23.05
CA ILE A 164 -1.91 2.20 22.06
C ILE A 164 -0.72 3.06 21.59
N ARG A 165 -0.98 4.32 21.22
CA ARG A 165 0.06 5.27 20.77
C ARG A 165 1.19 5.38 21.79
N ARG A 166 0.86 5.56 23.07
CA ARG A 166 1.88 5.69 24.13
C ARG A 166 2.66 4.39 24.33
N PHE A 167 2.00 3.24 24.31
CA PHE A 167 2.71 1.97 24.46
C PHE A 167 3.63 1.69 23.27
N SER A 168 3.24 2.07 22.05
CA SER A 168 4.13 2.00 20.90
C SER A 168 5.30 2.99 20.97
N GLU A 169 5.07 4.23 21.44
CA GLU A 169 6.17 5.21 21.68
C GLU A 169 7.18 4.69 22.72
N LEU A 170 6.73 3.92 23.71
CA LEU A 170 7.58 3.32 24.75
C LEU A 170 8.30 2.04 24.30
N SER A 171 7.83 1.36 23.25
CA SER A 171 8.42 0.10 22.77
C SER A 171 9.51 0.27 21.72
N ASN A 172 9.78 1.49 21.21
CA ASN A 172 10.60 1.75 20.01
C ASN A 172 10.17 0.94 18.77
N GLU A 173 9.01 0.27 18.81
CA GLU A 173 8.34 -0.24 17.63
C GLU A 173 7.79 0.98 16.86
N THR A 174 7.61 0.83 15.55
CA THR A 174 7.09 1.88 14.66
C THR A 174 5.74 2.38 15.19
N ALA A 175 5.78 3.48 15.96
CA ALA A 175 4.62 4.09 16.56
C ALA A 175 3.64 4.52 15.46
N GLY A 176 2.54 3.77 15.31
CA GLY A 176 1.42 4.14 14.44
C GLY A 176 1.10 3.21 13.28
N GLU A 177 1.56 1.95 13.27
CA GLU A 177 1.03 0.92 12.33
C GLU A 177 -0.46 0.61 12.51
N HIS A 178 -1.11 1.15 13.56
CA HIS A 178 -2.45 0.71 13.98
C HIS A 178 -3.51 1.82 14.03
N PHE A 179 -3.22 3.07 13.64
CA PHE A 179 -4.23 4.13 13.76
C PHE A 179 -4.22 5.22 12.69
N THR A 180 -5.42 5.56 12.23
CA THR A 180 -5.68 6.66 11.30
C THR A 180 -6.24 7.85 12.07
N PRO A 181 -5.63 9.05 12.00
CA PRO A 181 -6.13 10.23 12.72
C PRO A 181 -7.62 10.50 12.46
N ARG A 182 -8.35 10.91 13.50
CA ARG A 182 -9.82 11.03 13.45
C ARG A 182 -10.31 12.01 12.39
N GLU A 183 -9.62 13.12 12.20
CA GLU A 183 -9.94 14.10 11.17
C GLU A 183 -9.71 13.57 9.75
N VAL A 184 -8.75 12.65 9.56
CA VAL A 184 -8.51 11.96 8.29
C VAL A 184 -9.63 10.96 8.03
N ILE A 185 -10.04 10.20 9.05
CA ILE A 185 -11.22 9.31 8.97
C ILE A 185 -12.48 10.12 8.61
N ARG A 186 -12.73 11.24 9.31
CA ARG A 186 -13.88 12.10 9.04
C ARG A 186 -13.88 12.61 7.61
N LEU A 187 -12.75 13.12 7.10
CA LEU A 187 -12.66 13.55 5.71
C LEU A 187 -12.99 12.40 4.75
N MET A 188 -12.38 11.23 4.95
CA MET A 188 -12.65 10.06 4.10
C MET A 188 -14.13 9.67 4.11
N VAL A 189 -14.76 9.61 5.29
CA VAL A 189 -16.18 9.27 5.45
C VAL A 189 -17.08 10.31 4.78
N ASN A 190 -16.78 11.60 4.93
CA ASN A 190 -17.56 12.66 4.28
C ASN A 190 -17.47 12.56 2.75
N LEU A 191 -16.27 12.40 2.19
CA LEU A 191 -16.08 12.23 0.75
C LEU A 191 -16.75 10.95 0.23
N LEU A 192 -16.71 9.85 0.99
CA LEU A 192 -17.34 8.59 0.61
C LEU A 192 -18.87 8.71 0.54
N LEU A 193 -19.48 9.37 1.53
CA LEU A 193 -20.94 9.37 1.74
C LEU A 193 -21.66 10.60 1.16
N ALA A 194 -20.97 11.74 0.98
CA ALA A 194 -21.62 12.98 0.55
C ALA A 194 -22.35 12.86 -0.80
N PRO A 195 -21.82 12.15 -1.82
CA PRO A 195 -22.56 11.95 -3.07
C PRO A 195 -23.87 11.15 -2.92
N ASP A 196 -23.97 10.34 -1.87
CA ASP A 196 -25.15 9.51 -1.58
C ASP A 196 -26.07 10.12 -0.51
N ARG A 197 -25.89 11.40 -0.13
CA ARG A 197 -26.58 12.01 1.01
C ARG A 197 -28.11 11.85 0.94
N ASP A 198 -28.71 12.09 -0.22
CA ASP A 198 -30.16 11.97 -0.40
C ASP A 198 -30.64 10.51 -0.32
N ALA A 199 -29.88 9.58 -0.90
CA ALA A 199 -30.17 8.15 -0.80
C ALA A 199 -30.04 7.64 0.64
N LEU A 200 -29.12 8.20 1.42
CA LEU A 200 -28.93 7.89 2.84
C LEU A 200 -30.03 8.48 3.73
N ALA A 201 -30.63 9.60 3.33
CA ALA A 201 -31.74 10.23 4.05
C ALA A 201 -33.08 9.47 3.92
N THR A 202 -33.17 8.47 3.02
CA THR A 202 -34.39 7.68 2.81
C THR A 202 -34.75 6.87 4.07
N PRO A 203 -35.98 6.96 4.61
CA PRO A 203 -36.35 6.25 5.83
C PRO A 203 -36.21 4.72 5.74
N GLY A 204 -35.73 4.10 6.82
CA GLY A 204 -35.71 2.64 6.97
C GLY A 204 -34.68 1.90 6.09
N ILE A 205 -33.66 2.60 5.57
CA ILE A 205 -32.60 1.95 4.81
C ILE A 205 -31.76 1.02 5.69
N VAL A 206 -31.26 -0.05 5.06
CA VAL A 206 -30.21 -0.91 5.61
C VAL A 206 -28.94 -0.68 4.80
N ARG A 207 -27.82 -0.44 5.46
CA ARG A 207 -26.50 -0.26 4.82
C ARG A 207 -25.45 -1.11 5.50
N LYS A 208 -24.66 -1.83 4.69
CA LYS A 208 -23.52 -2.61 5.14
C LYS A 208 -22.22 -1.87 4.86
N ILE A 209 -21.38 -1.72 5.88
CA ILE A 209 -20.07 -1.06 5.81
C ILE A 209 -18.98 -2.10 6.05
N TYR A 210 -17.91 -2.08 5.26
CA TYR A 210 -16.79 -3.01 5.44
C TYR A 210 -15.42 -2.34 5.43
N ASP A 211 -14.55 -2.82 6.32
CA ASP A 211 -13.12 -2.49 6.38
C ASP A 211 -12.29 -3.79 6.46
N PRO A 212 -11.49 -4.13 5.44
CA PRO A 212 -10.68 -5.35 5.41
C PRO A 212 -9.43 -5.32 6.29
N ALA A 213 -9.10 -4.18 6.91
CA ALA A 213 -7.96 -4.02 7.80
C ALA A 213 -8.34 -3.05 8.92
N CYS A 214 -9.37 -3.43 9.69
CA CYS A 214 -10.17 -2.48 10.46
C CYS A 214 -9.47 -1.90 11.69
N GLY A 215 -8.31 -2.45 12.10
CA GLY A 215 -7.60 -2.05 13.30
C GLY A 215 -8.55 -2.10 14.51
N THR A 216 -8.64 -0.98 15.21
CA THR A 216 -9.53 -0.79 16.38
C THR A 216 -10.98 -0.46 16.02
N GLY A 217 -11.36 -0.43 14.74
CA GLY A 217 -12.74 -0.15 14.28
C GLY A 217 -13.10 1.34 14.21
N GLY A 218 -12.11 2.23 14.27
CA GLY A 218 -12.33 3.68 14.26
C GLY A 218 -13.05 4.19 13.00
N MET A 219 -12.70 3.67 11.83
CA MET A 219 -13.33 4.01 10.55
C MET A 219 -14.77 3.53 10.46
N LEU A 220 -15.02 2.26 10.83
CA LEU A 220 -16.37 1.67 10.85
C LEU A 220 -17.31 2.48 11.75
N THR A 221 -16.81 2.89 12.92
CA THR A 221 -17.55 3.72 13.86
C THR A 221 -17.92 5.07 13.27
N GLU A 222 -16.96 5.80 12.70
CA GLU A 222 -17.23 7.14 12.16
C GLU A 222 -18.22 7.07 11.00
N ALA A 223 -18.08 6.06 10.13
CA ALA A 223 -19.01 5.85 9.02
C ALA A 223 -20.43 5.54 9.51
N GLN A 224 -20.57 4.66 10.52
CA GLN A 224 -21.85 4.38 11.14
C GLN A 224 -22.49 5.62 11.77
N GLU A 225 -21.72 6.38 12.55
CA GLU A 225 -22.20 7.60 13.19
C GLU A 225 -22.65 8.63 12.15
N GLN A 226 -21.90 8.81 11.07
CA GLN A 226 -22.25 9.76 10.01
C GLN A 226 -23.53 9.36 9.27
N ILE A 227 -23.69 8.07 8.92
CA ILE A 227 -24.96 7.59 8.33
C ILE A 227 -26.13 7.81 9.28
N THR A 228 -25.94 7.52 10.58
CA THR A 228 -26.98 7.71 11.60
C THR A 228 -27.32 9.19 11.81
N ARG A 229 -26.35 10.10 11.63
CA ARG A 229 -26.59 11.56 11.65
C ARG A 229 -27.42 12.01 10.45
N TYR A 230 -27.18 11.45 9.25
CA TYR A 230 -28.02 11.72 8.09
C TYR A 230 -29.42 11.14 8.25
N ASN A 231 -29.52 9.98 8.90
CA ASN A 231 -30.78 9.27 9.07
C ASN A 231 -30.81 8.47 10.38
N PRO A 232 -31.45 9.01 11.43
CA PRO A 232 -31.58 8.35 12.73
C PRO A 232 -32.32 7.00 12.70
N HIS A 233 -33.03 6.71 11.60
CA HIS A 233 -33.78 5.47 11.40
C HIS A 233 -33.05 4.47 10.49
N ALA A 234 -31.83 4.77 10.04
CA ALA A 234 -31.03 3.85 9.26
C ALA A 234 -30.56 2.67 10.14
N THR A 235 -30.61 1.46 9.56
CA THR A 235 -29.93 0.30 10.13
C THR A 235 -28.57 0.16 9.47
N VAL A 236 -27.51 0.28 10.27
CA VAL A 236 -26.14 0.15 9.78
C VAL A 236 -25.54 -1.12 10.37
N GLU A 237 -25.11 -2.02 9.48
CA GLU A 237 -24.36 -3.23 9.81
C GLU A 237 -22.89 -2.99 9.48
N VAL A 238 -22.01 -3.14 10.45
CA VAL A 238 -20.57 -2.98 10.26
C VAL A 238 -19.87 -4.32 10.22
N TYR A 239 -18.94 -4.45 9.29
CA TYR A 239 -18.13 -5.63 9.05
C TYR A 239 -16.65 -5.24 9.04
N GLY A 240 -15.82 -6.06 9.64
CA GLY A 240 -14.40 -5.78 9.78
C GLY A 240 -13.57 -7.05 9.71
N GLN A 241 -12.31 -6.91 9.34
CA GLN A 241 -11.32 -7.96 9.52
C GLN A 241 -10.01 -7.38 10.01
N GLU A 242 -9.39 -8.06 10.98
CA GLU A 242 -8.13 -7.63 11.59
C GLU A 242 -7.20 -8.81 11.86
N LEU A 243 -5.91 -8.62 11.59
CA LEU A 243 -4.85 -9.60 11.77
C LEU A 243 -4.27 -9.57 13.19
N ASN A 244 -4.13 -8.38 13.78
CA ASN A 244 -3.55 -8.17 15.10
C ASN A 244 -4.58 -8.53 16.21
N PRO A 245 -4.25 -9.47 17.11
CA PRO A 245 -5.18 -9.93 18.16
C PRO A 245 -5.71 -8.83 19.07
N GLU A 246 -4.86 -7.88 19.49
CA GLU A 246 -5.25 -6.82 20.42
C GLU A 246 -6.18 -5.81 19.74
N SER A 247 -5.81 -5.37 18.53
CA SER A 247 -6.64 -4.45 17.73
C SER A 247 -8.01 -5.06 17.41
N TYR A 248 -8.02 -6.35 17.04
CA TYR A 248 -9.22 -7.14 16.85
C TYR A 248 -10.11 -7.14 18.10
N ALA A 249 -9.52 -7.40 19.27
CA ALA A 249 -10.24 -7.46 20.53
C ALA A 249 -10.83 -6.11 20.93
N ILE A 250 -10.11 -5.01 20.70
CA ILE A 250 -10.62 -3.64 20.88
C ILE A 250 -11.82 -3.41 19.97
N CYS A 251 -11.67 -3.65 18.66
CA CYS A 251 -12.74 -3.47 17.67
C CYS A 251 -13.99 -4.28 18.04
N ARG A 252 -13.83 -5.58 18.28
CA ARG A 252 -14.95 -6.47 18.61
C ARG A 252 -15.63 -6.10 19.93
N SER A 253 -14.86 -5.65 20.95
CA SER A 253 -15.44 -5.19 22.21
C SER A 253 -16.30 -3.92 22.05
N ASP A 254 -15.86 -2.98 21.21
CA ASP A 254 -16.60 -1.76 20.92
C ASP A 254 -17.90 -2.08 20.15
N MET A 255 -17.84 -3.03 19.20
CA MET A 255 -19.03 -3.52 18.48
C MET A 255 -20.06 -4.17 19.41
N LEU A 256 -19.62 -4.98 20.38
CA LEU A 256 -20.49 -5.57 21.40
C LEU A 256 -21.23 -4.49 22.20
N ILE A 257 -20.53 -3.44 22.62
CA ILE A 257 -21.09 -2.34 23.42
C ILE A 257 -22.10 -1.52 22.60
N LYS A 258 -21.85 -1.35 21.29
CA LYS A 258 -22.75 -0.65 20.35
C LYS A 258 -23.93 -1.50 19.89
N GLY A 259 -24.03 -2.75 20.34
CA GLY A 259 -25.11 -3.67 19.95
C GLY A 259 -25.01 -4.20 18.52
N GLN A 260 -23.87 -4.00 17.86
CA GLN A 260 -23.55 -4.61 16.57
C GLN A 260 -23.34 -6.12 16.73
N ASP A 261 -23.42 -6.85 15.62
CA ASP A 261 -23.13 -8.29 15.65
C ASP A 261 -21.60 -8.50 15.72
N PRO A 262 -21.06 -9.05 16.82
CA PRO A 262 -19.63 -9.28 16.96
C PRO A 262 -19.09 -10.31 15.97
N ALA A 263 -19.94 -11.19 15.39
CA ALA A 263 -19.53 -12.15 14.37
C ALA A 263 -19.14 -11.49 13.05
N ASN A 264 -19.53 -10.22 12.85
CA ASN A 264 -19.14 -9.44 11.67
C ASN A 264 -17.68 -8.94 11.74
N ILE A 265 -17.00 -9.10 12.88
CA ILE A 265 -15.58 -8.79 13.02
C ILE A 265 -14.79 -10.09 12.98
N ALA A 266 -14.11 -10.33 11.87
CA ALA A 266 -13.32 -11.53 11.62
C ALA A 266 -11.86 -11.34 12.10
N PHE A 267 -11.28 -12.40 12.66
CA PHE A 267 -9.87 -12.43 13.05
C PHE A 267 -9.07 -13.21 12.00
N GLY A 268 -7.97 -12.66 11.51
CA GLY A 268 -7.04 -13.33 10.61
C GLY A 268 -6.66 -12.50 9.38
N ASN A 269 -5.81 -13.07 8.52
CA ASN A 269 -5.30 -12.39 7.33
C ASN A 269 -6.38 -12.28 6.23
N SER A 270 -6.71 -11.06 5.80
CA SER A 270 -7.79 -10.79 4.82
C SER A 270 -7.55 -11.39 3.43
N PHE A 271 -6.29 -11.70 3.10
CA PHE A 271 -5.98 -12.44 1.88
C PHE A 271 -6.21 -13.94 2.08
N SER A 272 -5.47 -14.62 2.95
CA SER A 272 -5.53 -16.09 3.02
C SER A 272 -6.73 -16.65 3.80
N GLN A 273 -7.36 -15.85 4.65
CA GLN A 273 -8.47 -16.24 5.53
C GLN A 273 -9.60 -15.21 5.43
N ASP A 274 -10.14 -15.02 4.24
CA ASP A 274 -11.24 -14.08 3.99
C ASP A 274 -12.46 -14.41 4.86
N GLY A 275 -12.66 -13.62 5.93
CA GLY A 275 -13.75 -13.81 6.89
C GLY A 275 -15.12 -13.47 6.33
N HIS A 276 -15.17 -12.83 5.16
CA HIS A 276 -16.38 -12.27 4.56
C HIS A 276 -16.53 -12.71 3.11
N LYS A 277 -16.10 -13.94 2.77
CA LYS A 277 -15.94 -14.45 1.39
C LYS A 277 -17.10 -14.11 0.43
N ASP A 278 -18.34 -14.39 0.83
CA ASP A 278 -19.53 -14.22 0.00
C ASP A 278 -20.30 -12.93 0.28
N ALA A 279 -19.78 -12.06 1.15
CA ALA A 279 -20.43 -10.81 1.52
C ALA A 279 -20.16 -9.70 0.49
N THR A 280 -21.12 -8.81 0.33
CA THR A 280 -21.01 -7.59 -0.47
C THR A 280 -21.53 -6.39 0.32
N PHE A 281 -20.97 -5.21 0.06
CA PHE A 281 -21.14 -4.05 0.93
C PHE A 281 -21.60 -2.80 0.17
N ASP A 282 -22.35 -1.94 0.84
CA ASP A 282 -22.80 -0.66 0.26
C ASP A 282 -21.67 0.37 0.23
N TYR A 283 -20.89 0.37 1.31
CA TYR A 283 -19.76 1.27 1.54
C TYR A 283 -18.57 0.47 2.04
N MET A 284 -17.38 0.80 1.56
CA MET A 284 -16.14 0.23 2.09
C MET A 284 -15.11 1.32 2.32
N LEU A 285 -14.34 1.20 3.39
CA LEU A 285 -13.28 2.14 3.70
C LEU A 285 -12.11 1.43 4.37
N ALA A 286 -10.89 1.83 4.04
CA ALA A 286 -9.70 1.17 4.57
C ALA A 286 -8.49 2.10 4.61
N ASN A 287 -7.67 1.95 5.64
CA ASN A 287 -6.27 2.37 5.64
C ASN A 287 -5.40 1.14 5.89
N PRO A 288 -5.17 0.30 4.86
CA PRO A 288 -4.32 -0.86 5.03
C PRO A 288 -2.87 -0.42 5.26
N PRO A 289 -2.05 -1.27 5.90
CA PRO A 289 -0.63 -1.01 6.07
C PRO A 289 0.06 -0.79 4.70
N PHE A 290 0.86 0.27 4.60
CA PHE A 290 1.50 0.66 3.33
C PHE A 290 2.65 -0.27 2.96
N GLY A 291 2.71 -0.68 1.69
CA GLY A 291 3.87 -1.43 1.18
C GLY A 291 4.07 -2.79 1.85
N VAL A 292 2.98 -3.45 2.31
CA VAL A 292 3.11 -4.75 2.98
C VAL A 292 3.62 -5.81 2.03
N GLU A 293 4.67 -6.51 2.46
CA GLU A 293 5.15 -7.70 1.78
C GLU A 293 4.13 -8.84 1.90
N TRP A 294 3.75 -9.44 0.77
CA TRP A 294 2.77 -10.53 0.71
C TRP A 294 3.40 -11.90 0.44
N LYS A 295 4.71 -12.05 0.66
CA LYS A 295 5.47 -13.29 0.44
C LYS A 295 4.87 -14.50 1.18
N LYS A 296 4.43 -14.31 2.43
CA LYS A 296 3.85 -15.36 3.27
C LYS A 296 2.54 -15.95 2.71
N VAL A 297 1.83 -15.20 1.88
CA VAL A 297 0.55 -15.58 1.27
C VAL A 297 0.63 -15.66 -0.26
N GLU A 298 1.85 -15.69 -0.81
CA GLU A 298 2.10 -15.62 -2.25
C GLU A 298 1.41 -16.72 -3.04
N GLN A 299 1.53 -17.96 -2.58
CA GLN A 299 0.93 -19.10 -3.28
C GLN A 299 -0.59 -18.95 -3.38
N PHE A 300 -1.23 -18.60 -2.26
CA PHE A 300 -2.68 -18.40 -2.21
C PHE A 300 -3.13 -17.31 -3.20
N ILE A 301 -2.43 -16.18 -3.23
CA ILE A 301 -2.73 -15.08 -4.15
C ILE A 301 -2.53 -15.51 -5.61
N LYS A 302 -1.47 -16.24 -5.93
CA LYS A 302 -1.22 -16.78 -7.28
C LYS A 302 -2.31 -17.76 -7.71
N ASP A 303 -2.78 -18.61 -6.81
CA ASP A 303 -3.86 -19.57 -7.08
C ASP A 303 -5.20 -18.86 -7.34
N GLU A 304 -5.46 -17.74 -6.66
CA GLU A 304 -6.62 -16.90 -6.96
C GLU A 304 -6.46 -16.16 -8.30
N ALA A 305 -5.29 -15.60 -8.57
CA ALA A 305 -5.01 -14.88 -9.81
C ALA A 305 -5.10 -15.79 -11.04
N ALA A 306 -4.67 -17.05 -10.92
CA ALA A 306 -4.78 -18.07 -11.97
C ALA A 306 -6.23 -18.36 -12.39
N ARG A 307 -7.22 -18.02 -11.55
CA ARG A 307 -8.65 -18.10 -11.87
C ARG A 307 -9.18 -16.88 -12.64
N GLY A 308 -8.31 -15.94 -13.02
CA GLY A 308 -8.71 -14.69 -13.65
C GLY A 308 -9.70 -13.89 -12.79
N HIS A 309 -10.68 -13.23 -13.40
CA HIS A 309 -11.69 -12.44 -12.69
C HIS A 309 -12.72 -13.29 -11.90
N ALA A 310 -12.66 -14.63 -11.97
CA ALA A 310 -13.40 -15.48 -11.04
C ALA A 310 -12.70 -15.59 -9.66
N GLY A 311 -11.42 -15.19 -9.57
CA GLY A 311 -10.70 -14.96 -8.32
C GLY A 311 -10.60 -13.46 -8.00
N ARG A 312 -10.11 -13.13 -6.80
CA ARG A 312 -10.00 -11.73 -6.35
C ARG A 312 -8.88 -10.95 -7.03
N PHE A 313 -7.79 -11.60 -7.44
CA PHE A 313 -6.55 -10.95 -7.90
C PHE A 313 -6.30 -11.14 -9.40
N GLY A 314 -7.37 -11.21 -10.19
CA GLY A 314 -7.30 -11.51 -11.62
C GLY A 314 -6.82 -10.36 -12.51
N ALA A 315 -6.75 -9.13 -12.01
CA ALA A 315 -6.35 -7.97 -12.81
C ALA A 315 -4.82 -7.81 -12.94
N GLY A 316 -4.06 -8.55 -12.13
CA GLY A 316 -2.61 -8.46 -12.08
C GLY A 316 -2.11 -8.61 -10.65
N LEU A 317 -0.81 -8.93 -10.53
CA LEU A 317 -0.14 -9.05 -9.24
C LEU A 317 0.92 -7.95 -9.11
N PRO A 318 0.86 -7.09 -8.08
CA PRO A 318 1.93 -6.13 -7.83
C PRO A 318 3.21 -6.86 -7.42
N ARG A 319 4.34 -6.16 -7.34
CA ARG A 319 5.57 -6.71 -6.75
C ARG A 319 5.36 -7.27 -5.33
N ILE A 320 6.15 -8.28 -4.96
CA ILE A 320 6.02 -9.02 -3.69
C ILE A 320 6.10 -8.12 -2.45
N ASN A 321 6.90 -7.05 -2.50
CA ASN A 321 7.12 -6.11 -1.42
C ASN A 321 6.10 -4.95 -1.37
N ASP A 322 5.01 -5.01 -2.14
CA ASP A 322 3.96 -4.00 -2.12
C ASP A 322 2.57 -4.60 -2.38
N GLY A 323 1.87 -4.98 -1.31
CA GLY A 323 0.53 -5.55 -1.34
C GLY A 323 -0.61 -4.52 -1.40
N SER A 324 -0.32 -3.22 -1.57
CA SER A 324 -1.32 -2.15 -1.48
C SER A 324 -2.47 -2.36 -2.48
N LEU A 325 -2.16 -2.67 -3.75
CA LEU A 325 -3.16 -2.91 -4.79
C LEU A 325 -3.91 -4.25 -4.62
N LEU A 326 -3.40 -5.19 -3.80
CA LEU A 326 -4.13 -6.41 -3.47
C LEU A 326 -5.31 -6.11 -2.53
N PHE A 327 -5.14 -5.21 -1.55
CA PHE A 327 -6.27 -4.76 -0.72
C PHE A 327 -7.37 -4.12 -1.56
N LEU A 328 -7.01 -3.29 -2.54
CA LEU A 328 -8.00 -2.69 -3.43
C LEU A 328 -8.72 -3.73 -4.29
N GLN A 329 -8.00 -4.69 -4.88
CA GLN A 329 -8.61 -5.80 -5.61
C GLN A 329 -9.55 -6.63 -4.70
N HIS A 330 -9.14 -6.89 -3.45
CA HIS A 330 -10.00 -7.54 -2.46
C HIS A 330 -11.27 -6.74 -2.19
N MET A 331 -11.18 -5.43 -1.96
CA MET A 331 -12.37 -4.59 -1.79
C MET A 331 -13.26 -4.57 -3.04
N ILE A 332 -12.68 -4.48 -4.24
CA ILE A 332 -13.45 -4.52 -5.50
C ILE A 332 -14.23 -5.84 -5.62
N SER A 333 -13.65 -6.97 -5.19
CA SER A 333 -14.32 -8.27 -5.20
C SER A 333 -15.56 -8.34 -4.29
N LYS A 334 -15.71 -7.39 -3.35
CA LYS A 334 -16.85 -7.28 -2.42
C LYS A 334 -17.88 -6.23 -2.85
N MET A 335 -17.73 -5.64 -4.03
CA MET A 335 -18.72 -4.71 -4.56
C MET A 335 -20.04 -5.44 -4.87
N LYS A 336 -21.16 -4.83 -4.49
CA LYS A 336 -22.48 -5.18 -5.02
C LYS A 336 -22.51 -4.87 -6.51
N ARG A 337 -23.30 -5.63 -7.26
CA ARG A 337 -23.58 -5.29 -8.66
C ARG A 337 -24.34 -3.97 -8.75
N PRO A 338 -24.16 -3.17 -9.82
CA PRO A 338 -24.86 -1.88 -9.98
C PRO A 338 -26.39 -2.01 -9.86
N GLU A 339 -26.99 -3.10 -10.36
CA GLU A 339 -28.43 -3.35 -10.31
C GLU A 339 -28.94 -3.62 -8.89
N ALA A 340 -28.05 -4.08 -7.99
CA ALA A 340 -28.32 -4.28 -6.56
C ALA A 340 -28.00 -3.03 -5.73
N GLY A 341 -27.92 -1.87 -6.39
CA GLY A 341 -27.58 -0.59 -5.78
C GLY A 341 -26.10 -0.26 -5.83
N GLY A 342 -25.20 -1.15 -6.27
CA GLY A 342 -23.76 -0.88 -6.39
C GLY A 342 -23.02 -0.64 -5.08
N THR A 343 -21.78 -0.17 -5.17
CA THR A 343 -20.89 0.10 -4.04
C THR A 343 -20.07 1.37 -4.26
N ARG A 344 -19.79 2.10 -3.18
CA ARG A 344 -18.75 3.13 -3.12
C ARG A 344 -17.67 2.71 -2.15
N LEU A 345 -16.40 2.98 -2.44
CA LEU A 345 -15.30 2.71 -1.52
C LEU A 345 -14.27 3.83 -1.49
N ALA A 346 -13.57 3.95 -0.37
CA ALA A 346 -12.41 4.84 -0.20
C ALA A 346 -11.23 4.08 0.42
N ILE A 347 -10.03 4.21 -0.13
CA ILE A 347 -8.82 3.57 0.42
C ILE A 347 -7.69 4.58 0.51
N VAL A 348 -6.90 4.52 1.59
CA VAL A 348 -5.67 5.30 1.74
C VAL A 348 -4.51 4.58 1.07
N PHE A 349 -3.73 5.32 0.29
CA PHE A 349 -2.44 4.88 -0.23
C PHE A 349 -1.34 5.90 0.01
N ASN A 350 -0.09 5.42 -0.05
CA ASN A 350 1.04 6.27 -0.36
C ASN A 350 1.07 6.60 -1.88
N GLY A 351 2.15 7.22 -2.36
CA GLY A 351 2.27 7.54 -3.79
C GLY A 351 2.47 6.32 -4.72
N SER A 352 2.90 5.17 -4.21
CA SER A 352 3.31 4.03 -5.04
C SER A 352 2.22 3.54 -6.01
N PRO A 353 0.96 3.32 -5.58
CA PRO A 353 -0.12 2.87 -6.47
C PRO A 353 -0.42 3.79 -7.66
N LEU A 354 -0.05 5.07 -7.60
CA LEU A 354 -0.33 6.04 -8.68
C LEU A 354 0.50 5.78 -9.94
N PHE A 355 1.76 5.35 -9.81
CA PHE A 355 2.71 5.33 -10.94
C PHE A 355 3.69 4.16 -10.96
N THR A 356 3.78 3.36 -9.89
CA THR A 356 4.67 2.18 -9.89
C THR A 356 4.22 1.18 -10.95
N GLY A 357 5.19 0.55 -11.62
CA GLY A 357 4.96 -0.52 -12.58
C GLY A 357 4.71 0.02 -13.99
N GLY A 358 5.58 -0.35 -14.93
CA GLY A 358 5.49 0.07 -16.33
C GLY A 358 4.42 -0.70 -17.11
N ALA A 359 4.25 -0.33 -18.38
CA ALA A 359 3.29 -0.95 -19.28
C ALA A 359 3.39 -2.49 -19.29
N GLY A 360 2.25 -3.16 -19.07
CA GLY A 360 2.15 -4.62 -18.94
C GLY A 360 2.64 -5.21 -17.61
N SER A 361 3.03 -4.40 -16.61
CA SER A 361 3.27 -4.89 -15.24
C SER A 361 1.94 -5.05 -14.49
N GLY A 362 1.93 -5.86 -13.44
CA GLY A 362 0.71 -6.10 -12.67
C GLY A 362 0.10 -4.84 -12.06
N GLU A 363 0.90 -3.90 -11.56
CA GLU A 363 0.38 -2.62 -11.05
C GLU A 363 -0.29 -1.79 -12.14
N SER A 364 0.31 -1.74 -13.34
CA SER A 364 -0.25 -1.05 -14.49
C SER A 364 -1.54 -1.70 -14.98
N GLU A 365 -1.60 -3.04 -15.04
CA GLU A 365 -2.81 -3.77 -15.44
C GLU A 365 -3.95 -3.63 -14.43
N ILE A 366 -3.65 -3.55 -13.12
CA ILE A 366 -4.66 -3.26 -12.10
C ILE A 366 -5.24 -1.85 -12.29
N ARG A 367 -4.39 -0.83 -12.51
CA ARG A 367 -4.86 0.54 -12.80
C ARG A 367 -5.70 0.58 -14.07
N ARG A 368 -5.21 -0.04 -15.14
CA ARG A 368 -5.92 -0.21 -16.41
C ARG A 368 -7.32 -0.79 -16.18
N TRP A 369 -7.39 -1.90 -15.47
CA TRP A 369 -8.65 -2.58 -15.19
C TRP A 369 -9.65 -1.67 -14.45
N ILE A 370 -9.18 -0.94 -13.43
CA ILE A 370 -10.02 -0.01 -12.67
C ILE A 370 -10.52 1.14 -13.56
N LEU A 371 -9.64 1.74 -14.37
CA LEU A 371 -9.97 2.87 -15.24
C LEU A 371 -10.88 2.45 -16.40
N GLU A 372 -10.60 1.34 -17.07
CA GLU A 372 -11.39 0.85 -18.21
C GLU A 372 -12.79 0.37 -17.79
N ASN A 373 -12.98 -0.07 -16.54
CA ASN A 373 -14.29 -0.33 -15.96
C ASN A 373 -15.00 0.94 -15.44
N ASP A 374 -14.38 2.11 -15.57
CA ASP A 374 -14.90 3.40 -15.10
C ASP A 374 -15.17 3.43 -13.58
N TRP A 375 -14.39 2.70 -12.79
CA TRP A 375 -14.62 2.64 -11.34
C TRP A 375 -13.90 3.72 -10.56
N LEU A 376 -12.73 4.20 -11.02
CA LEU A 376 -12.03 5.29 -10.35
C LEU A 376 -12.81 6.58 -10.50
N GLU A 377 -13.34 7.11 -9.40
CA GLU A 377 -14.10 8.36 -9.40
C GLU A 377 -13.22 9.55 -9.01
N ALA A 378 -12.37 9.37 -7.99
CA ALA A 378 -11.47 10.43 -7.59
C ALA A 378 -10.16 9.97 -6.93
N ILE A 379 -9.14 10.82 -7.05
CA ILE A 379 -7.91 10.78 -6.26
C ILE A 379 -7.82 12.08 -5.48
N VAL A 380 -7.66 11.99 -4.16
CA VAL A 380 -7.51 13.16 -3.28
C VAL A 380 -6.12 13.15 -2.67
N ALA A 381 -5.28 14.12 -3.02
CA ALA A 381 -3.94 14.26 -2.43
C ALA A 381 -4.02 14.97 -1.09
N LEU A 382 -3.55 14.33 -0.03
CA LEU A 382 -3.63 14.84 1.33
C LEU A 382 -2.36 15.60 1.73
N PRO A 383 -2.46 16.51 2.73
CA PRO A 383 -1.29 17.06 3.39
C PRO A 383 -0.34 15.95 3.87
N ASP A 384 0.96 16.22 3.76
CA ASP A 384 2.00 15.42 4.41
C ASP A 384 1.90 15.54 5.94
N GLN A 385 2.61 14.69 6.68
CA GLN A 385 2.67 14.77 8.16
C GLN A 385 1.30 14.78 8.86
N LEU A 386 0.28 14.15 8.25
CA LEU A 386 -1.02 13.92 8.86
C LEU A 386 -1.05 12.63 9.69
N PHE A 387 -0.25 11.64 9.34
CA PHE A 387 -0.24 10.35 10.00
C PHE A 387 0.81 10.29 11.11
N TYR A 388 0.57 9.45 12.11
CA TYR A 388 1.46 9.34 13.28
C TYR A 388 2.77 8.63 12.97
N ASN A 389 2.74 7.68 12.05
CA ASN A 389 3.87 6.82 11.69
C ASN A 389 4.68 7.30 10.48
N THR A 390 4.18 8.27 9.73
CA THR A 390 4.84 8.70 8.50
C THR A 390 4.58 10.16 8.16
N GLY A 391 5.64 10.82 7.71
CA GLY A 391 5.60 12.17 7.16
C GLY A 391 5.29 12.22 5.67
N ILE A 392 5.06 11.09 5.00
CA ILE A 392 4.88 11.05 3.54
C ILE A 392 3.54 11.64 3.09
N SER A 393 3.47 12.06 1.82
CA SER A 393 2.20 12.36 1.17
C SER A 393 1.38 11.08 0.97
N THR A 394 0.09 11.19 1.26
CA THR A 394 -0.89 10.11 1.13
C THR A 394 -2.05 10.55 0.26
N TYR A 395 -2.80 9.58 -0.26
CA TYR A 395 -3.86 9.80 -1.21
C TYR A 395 -5.08 8.98 -0.84
N PHE A 396 -6.27 9.56 -0.91
CA PHE A 396 -7.48 8.76 -0.97
C PHE A 396 -7.77 8.39 -2.42
N TRP A 397 -8.02 7.10 -2.66
CA TRP A 397 -8.63 6.63 -3.89
C TRP A 397 -10.10 6.36 -3.61
N ILE A 398 -10.98 7.03 -4.35
CA ILE A 398 -12.42 6.85 -4.25
C ILE A 398 -12.88 6.14 -5.52
N LEU A 399 -13.50 4.98 -5.32
CA LEU A 399 -14.04 4.17 -6.42
C LEU A 399 -15.53 3.95 -6.24
N THR A 400 -16.24 3.84 -7.36
CA THR A 400 -17.62 3.37 -7.38
C THR A 400 -17.96 2.69 -8.69
N ASN A 401 -18.80 1.65 -8.63
CA ASN A 401 -19.41 1.05 -9.81
C ASN A 401 -20.83 1.58 -10.09
N ARG A 402 -21.25 2.63 -9.37
CA ARG A 402 -22.52 3.33 -9.53
C ARG A 402 -22.31 4.84 -9.72
N LYS A 403 -21.36 5.23 -10.58
CA LYS A 403 -21.07 6.65 -10.87
C LYS A 403 -22.34 7.38 -11.29
N ASP A 404 -22.46 8.62 -10.81
CA ASP A 404 -23.46 9.56 -11.31
C ASP A 404 -23.32 9.70 -12.84
N PRO A 405 -24.42 9.75 -13.61
CA PRO A 405 -24.36 9.90 -15.07
C PRO A 405 -23.46 11.04 -15.57
N ALA A 406 -23.40 12.17 -14.86
CA ALA A 406 -22.56 13.32 -15.22
C ALA A 406 -21.04 13.07 -15.03
N HIS A 407 -20.69 12.08 -14.20
CA HIS A 407 -19.31 11.69 -13.85
C HIS A 407 -18.80 10.49 -14.66
N ARG A 408 -19.63 9.87 -15.50
CA ARG A 408 -19.22 8.72 -16.33
C ARG A 408 -18.06 9.08 -17.25
N GLY A 409 -17.08 8.17 -17.33
CA GLY A 409 -15.85 8.36 -18.10
C GLY A 409 -14.86 9.36 -17.51
N LYS A 410 -15.19 10.01 -16.38
CA LYS A 410 -14.38 11.07 -15.79
C LYS A 410 -13.73 10.64 -14.48
N VAL A 411 -12.57 11.21 -14.19
CA VAL A 411 -11.85 11.07 -12.92
C VAL A 411 -11.55 12.47 -12.36
N ILE A 412 -11.86 12.66 -11.08
CA ILE A 412 -11.57 13.89 -10.33
C ILE A 412 -10.21 13.76 -9.66
N LEU A 413 -9.34 14.75 -9.84
CA LEU A 413 -8.16 14.94 -9.01
C LEU A 413 -8.41 16.14 -8.09
N LEU A 414 -8.33 15.94 -6.78
CA LEU A 414 -8.55 16.95 -5.75
C LEU A 414 -7.28 17.17 -4.93
N ASP A 415 -6.72 18.37 -4.97
CA ASP A 415 -5.49 18.72 -4.26
C ASP A 415 -5.78 19.34 -2.88
N ALA A 416 -5.77 18.51 -1.84
CA ALA A 416 -5.97 18.93 -0.47
C ALA A 416 -4.66 19.25 0.27
N ARG A 417 -3.47 19.20 -0.37
CA ARG A 417 -2.16 19.29 0.31
C ARG A 417 -1.96 20.54 1.18
N ASP A 418 -2.61 21.64 0.82
CA ASP A 418 -2.54 22.91 1.56
C ASP A 418 -3.64 23.08 2.63
N HIS A 419 -4.55 22.12 2.77
CA HIS A 419 -5.68 22.19 3.72
C HIS A 419 -5.28 21.59 5.06
N TRP A 420 -4.52 22.35 5.84
CA TRP A 420 -4.10 21.93 7.16
C TRP A 420 -3.97 23.12 8.14
N ALA A 421 -3.99 22.81 9.41
CA ALA A 421 -3.60 23.68 10.51
C ALA A 421 -2.42 23.06 11.26
N LYS A 422 -1.48 23.91 11.71
CA LYS A 422 -0.32 23.47 12.49
C LYS A 422 -0.77 22.95 13.85
N MET A 423 -0.30 21.77 14.23
CA MET A 423 -0.54 21.26 15.58
C MET A 423 0.32 22.01 16.60
N ARG A 424 -0.25 22.27 17.78
CA ARG A 424 0.50 22.88 18.90
C ARG A 424 1.62 21.97 19.41
N LYS A 425 1.37 20.65 19.42
CA LYS A 425 2.33 19.62 19.82
C LYS A 425 2.34 18.51 18.77
N SER A 426 3.53 18.22 18.29
CA SER A 426 3.85 17.09 17.41
C SER A 426 3.56 15.75 18.10
N LEU A 427 3.04 14.77 17.35
CA LEU A 427 2.79 13.40 17.83
C LEU A 427 3.37 12.39 16.82
N GLY A 428 4.45 11.69 17.17
CA GLY A 428 5.17 10.83 16.21
C GLY A 428 5.72 11.64 15.03
N GLU A 429 5.32 11.32 13.80
CA GLU A 429 5.54 12.09 12.56
C GLU A 429 4.43 13.12 12.26
N LYS A 430 3.31 13.06 13.00
CA LYS A 430 2.19 13.97 12.79
C LYS A 430 2.53 15.38 13.27
N ARG A 431 2.40 16.36 12.37
CA ARG A 431 2.63 17.79 12.62
C ARG A 431 1.44 18.66 12.22
N LYS A 432 0.60 18.12 11.34
CA LYS A 432 -0.53 18.81 10.71
C LYS A 432 -1.84 18.14 11.09
N GLN A 433 -2.92 18.91 11.12
CA GLN A 433 -4.28 18.40 11.26
C GLN A 433 -5.20 19.11 10.27
N ILE A 434 -6.27 18.44 9.85
CA ILE A 434 -7.33 19.04 9.03
C ILE A 434 -8.43 19.52 9.98
N THR A 435 -8.88 20.76 9.83
CA THR A 435 -9.95 21.35 10.66
C THR A 435 -11.34 20.94 10.16
N GLU A 436 -12.38 21.07 10.98
CA GLU A 436 -13.76 20.76 10.56
C GLU A 436 -14.24 21.67 9.43
N GLU A 437 -13.80 22.93 9.43
CA GLU A 437 -14.05 23.89 8.35
C GLU A 437 -13.43 23.41 7.03
N GLN A 438 -12.17 22.96 7.07
CA GLN A 438 -11.48 22.41 5.90
C GLN A 438 -12.10 21.10 5.42
N ILE A 439 -12.57 20.22 6.33
CA ILE A 439 -13.27 18.99 5.96
C ILE A 439 -14.54 19.31 5.17
N ARG A 440 -15.32 20.29 5.64
CA ARG A 440 -16.55 20.75 4.98
C ARG A 440 -16.25 21.32 3.60
N GLU A 441 -15.28 22.24 3.50
CA GLU A 441 -14.86 22.86 2.25
C GLU A 441 -14.40 21.81 1.22
N LEU A 442 -13.55 20.86 1.62
CA LEU A 442 -13.09 19.78 0.75
C LEU A 442 -14.23 18.85 0.31
N THR A 443 -15.22 18.63 1.19
CA THR A 443 -16.39 17.79 0.87
C THR A 443 -17.29 18.48 -0.16
N GLU A 444 -17.57 19.78 0.02
CA GLU A 444 -18.33 20.59 -0.93
C GLU A 444 -17.61 20.67 -2.29
N LEU A 445 -16.29 20.94 -2.25
CA LEU A 445 -15.44 21.00 -3.44
C LEU A 445 -15.44 19.68 -4.23
N TYR A 446 -15.48 18.54 -3.54
CA TYR A 446 -15.57 17.23 -4.16
C TYR A 446 -16.96 16.96 -4.78
N VAL A 447 -18.05 17.30 -4.07
CA VAL A 447 -19.41 17.13 -4.60
C VAL A 447 -19.65 18.01 -5.83
N ASP A 448 -19.17 19.25 -5.82
CA ASP A 448 -19.30 20.21 -6.92
C ASP A 448 -18.11 20.19 -7.90
N ALA A 449 -17.28 19.14 -7.86
CA ALA A 449 -16.01 19.08 -8.59
C ALA A 449 -16.13 19.39 -10.10
N LEU A 450 -17.18 18.92 -10.77
CA LEU A 450 -17.41 19.20 -12.19
C LEU A 450 -17.63 20.71 -12.43
N LYS A 451 -18.49 21.35 -11.63
CA LYS A 451 -18.79 22.78 -11.76
C LYS A 451 -17.54 23.63 -11.48
N VAL A 452 -16.78 23.28 -10.43
CA VAL A 452 -15.56 24.00 -10.06
C VAL A 452 -14.46 23.85 -11.11
N ALA A 453 -14.32 22.66 -11.70
CA ALA A 453 -13.36 22.43 -12.77
C ALA A 453 -13.74 23.16 -14.08
N GLU A 454 -15.02 23.44 -14.31
CA GLU A 454 -15.50 24.18 -15.49
C GLU A 454 -15.52 25.70 -15.31
N ASP A 455 -15.37 26.21 -14.08
CA ASP A 455 -15.38 27.65 -13.75
C ASP A 455 -13.99 28.18 -13.37
N PRO A 456 -13.24 28.82 -14.30
CA PRO A 456 -11.94 29.43 -14.01
C PRO A 456 -11.99 30.58 -13.00
N ALA A 457 -13.16 31.19 -12.77
CA ALA A 457 -13.32 32.27 -11.80
C ALA A 457 -13.55 31.75 -10.37
N HIS A 458 -13.82 30.45 -10.20
CA HIS A 458 -14.00 29.85 -8.89
C HIS A 458 -12.68 29.94 -8.08
N PRO A 459 -12.69 30.46 -6.83
CA PRO A 459 -11.46 30.65 -6.05
C PRO A 459 -10.62 29.38 -5.85
N LEU A 460 -11.28 28.22 -5.82
CA LEU A 460 -10.66 26.91 -5.65
C LEU A 460 -10.54 26.10 -6.96
N HIS A 461 -10.73 26.74 -8.14
CA HIS A 461 -10.57 26.08 -9.44
C HIS A 461 -9.22 25.33 -9.56
N GLY A 462 -8.13 25.96 -9.11
CA GLY A 462 -6.79 25.35 -9.13
C GLY A 462 -6.62 24.12 -8.22
N LYS A 463 -7.60 23.79 -7.36
CA LYS A 463 -7.58 22.62 -6.48
C LYS A 463 -8.29 21.42 -7.06
N VAL A 464 -9.06 21.56 -8.14
CA VAL A 464 -9.80 20.47 -8.76
C VAL A 464 -9.45 20.37 -10.24
N LYS A 465 -9.16 19.16 -10.71
CA LYS A 465 -9.03 18.87 -12.13
C LYS A 465 -9.86 17.65 -12.48
N VAL A 466 -10.50 17.68 -13.64
CA VAL A 466 -11.32 16.57 -14.13
C VAL A 466 -10.74 16.11 -15.46
N PHE A 467 -10.48 14.82 -15.57
CA PHE A 467 -9.89 14.21 -16.77
C PHE A 467 -10.80 13.11 -17.30
N ASP A 468 -10.77 12.90 -18.60
CA ASP A 468 -11.25 11.64 -19.19
C ASP A 468 -10.38 10.49 -18.66
N ARG A 469 -11.00 9.34 -18.38
CA ARG A 469 -10.32 8.14 -17.86
C ARG A 469 -9.18 7.65 -18.75
N HIS A 470 -9.24 7.89 -20.06
CA HIS A 470 -8.21 7.50 -21.02
C HIS A 470 -6.99 8.43 -21.00
N ALA A 471 -7.10 9.62 -20.39
CA ALA A 471 -5.98 10.56 -20.25
C ALA A 471 -4.83 10.03 -19.38
N PHE A 472 -5.08 8.97 -18.59
CA PHE A 472 -4.09 8.31 -17.73
C PHE A 472 -3.38 7.13 -18.41
N GLY A 473 -3.81 6.76 -19.62
CA GLY A 473 -3.19 5.69 -20.37
C GLY A 473 -2.14 6.19 -21.35
N TYR A 474 -1.14 5.35 -21.59
CA TYR A 474 -0.11 5.58 -22.58
C TYR A 474 0.27 4.29 -23.32
N GLN A 475 0.85 4.44 -24.51
CA GLN A 475 1.50 3.41 -25.29
C GLN A 475 3.00 3.53 -25.03
N ARG A 476 3.58 2.51 -24.37
CA ARG A 476 5.04 2.39 -24.27
C ARG A 476 5.55 1.77 -25.55
N ILE A 477 6.18 2.59 -26.39
CA ILE A 477 6.76 2.16 -27.66
C ILE A 477 8.23 1.83 -27.49
N THR A 478 8.76 0.94 -28.32
CA THR A 478 10.20 0.64 -28.39
C THR A 478 10.76 1.35 -29.61
N VAL A 479 11.62 2.33 -29.37
CA VAL A 479 12.32 3.08 -30.41
C VAL A 479 13.64 2.38 -30.69
N GLU A 480 13.75 1.80 -31.87
CA GLU A 480 14.95 1.10 -32.31
C GLU A 480 15.79 2.05 -33.19
N ARG A 481 17.10 1.84 -33.15
CA ARG A 481 18.09 2.54 -33.97
C ARG A 481 18.92 1.52 -34.74
N PRO A 482 19.45 1.87 -35.92
CA PRO A 482 20.16 0.90 -36.74
C PRO A 482 21.49 0.53 -36.08
N LEU A 483 21.79 -0.76 -36.06
CA LEU A 483 23.09 -1.28 -35.70
C LEU A 483 24.11 -0.85 -36.76
N ARG A 484 25.07 -0.03 -36.35
CA ARG A 484 26.17 0.44 -37.19
C ARG A 484 27.45 -0.18 -36.71
N LEU A 485 28.11 -0.91 -37.61
CA LEU A 485 29.36 -1.60 -37.31
C LEU A 485 30.46 -1.10 -38.22
N ARG A 486 31.63 -0.90 -37.61
CA ARG A 486 32.90 -1.00 -38.31
C ARG A 486 33.56 -2.32 -37.92
N PHE A 487 34.51 -2.77 -38.72
CA PHE A 487 35.23 -4.01 -38.47
C PHE A 487 36.68 -3.69 -38.17
N GLU A 488 37.20 -4.21 -37.07
CA GLU A 488 38.57 -3.95 -36.65
C GLU A 488 39.21 -5.24 -36.17
N VAL A 489 40.47 -5.44 -36.54
CA VAL A 489 41.28 -6.52 -35.97
C VAL A 489 42.35 -5.88 -35.11
N THR A 490 42.26 -6.09 -33.81
CA THR A 490 43.27 -5.72 -32.80
C THR A 490 43.86 -6.96 -32.14
N GLU A 491 44.93 -6.81 -31.36
CA GLU A 491 45.45 -7.91 -30.53
C GLU A 491 44.40 -8.46 -29.56
N ASP A 492 43.49 -7.62 -29.06
CA ASP A 492 42.40 -8.05 -28.18
C ASP A 492 41.36 -8.89 -28.94
N THR A 493 40.94 -8.47 -30.14
CA THR A 493 40.01 -9.26 -30.97
C THR A 493 40.60 -10.62 -31.34
N LEU A 494 41.92 -10.70 -31.57
CA LEU A 494 42.60 -11.98 -31.80
C LEU A 494 42.52 -12.88 -30.56
N ALA A 495 42.81 -12.33 -29.39
CA ALA A 495 42.74 -13.07 -28.13
C ALA A 495 41.32 -13.62 -27.88
N GLU A 496 40.28 -12.82 -28.19
CA GLU A 496 38.88 -13.25 -28.09
C GLU A 496 38.55 -14.39 -29.07
N ILE A 497 39.00 -14.29 -30.32
CA ILE A 497 38.84 -15.37 -31.32
C ILE A 497 39.52 -16.65 -30.82
N GLU A 498 40.74 -16.54 -30.30
CA GLU A 498 41.50 -17.68 -29.78
C GLU A 498 40.82 -18.37 -28.59
N ALA A 499 40.19 -17.58 -27.71
CA ALA A 499 39.44 -18.07 -26.56
C ALA A 499 38.08 -18.68 -26.96
N SER A 500 37.58 -18.42 -28.17
CA SER A 500 36.26 -18.86 -28.60
C SER A 500 36.14 -20.40 -28.65
N LYS A 501 34.95 -20.92 -28.34
CA LYS A 501 34.66 -22.37 -28.41
C LYS A 501 34.89 -22.96 -29.80
N ALA A 502 34.61 -22.18 -30.85
CA ALA A 502 34.80 -22.60 -32.23
C ALA A 502 36.28 -22.78 -32.56
N PHE A 503 37.13 -21.84 -32.14
CA PHE A 503 38.56 -21.86 -32.41
C PHE A 503 39.31 -22.89 -31.55
N THR A 504 38.96 -23.00 -30.27
CA THR A 504 39.51 -24.04 -29.37
C THR A 504 39.11 -25.47 -29.79
N ALA A 505 37.95 -25.65 -30.45
CA ALA A 505 37.54 -26.94 -30.98
C ALA A 505 38.38 -27.41 -32.18
N LEU A 506 39.02 -26.51 -32.94
CA LEU A 506 39.92 -26.86 -34.05
C LEU A 506 41.11 -27.68 -33.55
N ALA A 507 41.65 -27.35 -32.37
CA ALA A 507 42.75 -28.09 -31.75
C ALA A 507 42.39 -29.58 -31.48
N LYS A 508 41.11 -29.87 -31.26
CA LYS A 508 40.62 -31.24 -31.00
C LYS A 508 40.42 -32.07 -32.28
N GLN A 509 40.37 -31.45 -33.47
CA GLN A 509 40.21 -32.17 -34.74
C GLN A 509 41.51 -32.83 -35.24
N ALA A 510 42.68 -32.39 -34.78
CA ALA A 510 43.97 -33.02 -35.11
C ALA A 510 44.09 -34.47 -34.58
N GLY A 511 43.39 -34.82 -33.49
CA GLY A 511 43.47 -36.15 -32.85
C GLY A 511 42.59 -37.25 -33.48
N LYS A 512 41.87 -36.99 -34.58
CA LYS A 512 40.93 -37.97 -35.19
C LYS A 512 41.34 -38.52 -36.56
N LYS A 513 42.47 -38.10 -37.13
CA LYS A 513 43.02 -38.68 -38.36
C LYS A 513 44.51 -39.02 -38.16
N GLY A 514 44.79 -40.26 -37.77
CA GLY A 514 46.15 -40.76 -37.62
C GLY A 514 46.27 -42.03 -36.78
N ALA A 515 45.59 -43.11 -37.18
CA ALA A 515 46.02 -44.46 -36.86
C ALA A 515 46.41 -45.15 -38.17
N ALA A 516 47.61 -45.74 -38.19
CA ALA A 516 48.35 -46.32 -39.32
C ALA A 516 48.89 -45.24 -40.28
N ASP A 517 50.19 -44.99 -40.42
CA ASP A 517 51.28 -45.92 -40.74
C ASP A 517 52.64 -45.22 -40.51
N GLN A 518 53.72 -45.98 -40.56
CA GLN A 518 55.08 -45.63 -40.12
C GLN A 518 55.79 -44.53 -40.93
N GLY A 519 56.60 -43.70 -40.25
CA GLY A 519 57.69 -42.91 -40.84
C GLY A 519 57.62 -41.41 -40.57
N GLU A 520 58.61 -40.89 -39.83
CA GLU A 520 58.88 -39.46 -39.54
C GLU A 520 57.76 -38.67 -38.84
N LEU A 521 57.89 -38.54 -37.50
CA LEU A 521 57.15 -37.57 -36.69
C LEU A 521 57.61 -36.14 -37.02
N ILE A 522 57.16 -35.60 -38.14
CA ILE A 522 57.01 -34.15 -38.27
C ILE A 522 55.82 -33.80 -37.38
N ALA A 523 56.03 -33.03 -36.31
CA ALA A 523 54.94 -32.57 -35.47
C ALA A 523 53.92 -31.83 -36.36
N ALA A 524 52.72 -32.41 -36.51
CA ALA A 524 51.66 -31.76 -37.27
C ALA A 524 51.37 -30.40 -36.63
N GLU A 525 51.54 -29.33 -37.40
CA GLU A 525 51.28 -27.97 -36.96
C GLU A 525 49.86 -27.86 -36.37
N ASP A 526 49.73 -27.14 -35.25
CA ASP A 526 48.43 -26.88 -34.62
C ASP A 526 47.48 -26.32 -35.69
N PRO A 527 46.30 -26.93 -35.94
CA PRO A 527 45.38 -26.50 -36.99
C PRO A 527 44.86 -25.06 -36.80
N ARG A 528 45.12 -24.43 -35.65
CA ARG A 528 44.85 -23.02 -35.36
C ARG A 528 45.94 -22.08 -35.87
N GLU A 529 47.17 -22.55 -36.03
CA GLU A 529 48.33 -21.71 -36.35
C GLU A 529 48.23 -21.03 -37.73
N PRO A 530 47.73 -21.71 -38.79
CA PRO A 530 47.44 -21.05 -40.05
C PRO A 530 46.40 -19.92 -39.91
N TYR A 531 45.38 -20.10 -39.07
CA TYR A 531 44.39 -19.04 -38.82
C TYR A 531 45.01 -17.86 -38.05
N ARG A 532 45.88 -18.12 -37.06
CA ARG A 532 46.61 -17.07 -36.34
C ARG A 532 47.46 -16.24 -37.28
N ARG A 533 48.22 -16.88 -38.18
CA ARG A 533 49.02 -16.16 -39.18
C ARG A 533 48.18 -15.32 -40.11
N ALA A 534 47.07 -15.87 -40.62
CA ALA A 534 46.16 -15.13 -41.50
C ALA A 534 45.56 -13.90 -40.80
N LEU A 535 45.01 -14.08 -39.58
CA LEU A 535 44.38 -13.00 -38.82
C LEU A 535 45.39 -11.96 -38.32
N ARG A 536 46.61 -12.38 -37.94
CA ARG A 536 47.68 -11.46 -37.51
C ARG A 536 48.10 -10.47 -38.59
N ARG A 537 47.98 -10.82 -39.88
CA ARG A 537 48.24 -9.90 -41.01
C ARG A 537 47.22 -8.77 -41.13
N LEU A 538 46.07 -8.94 -40.48
CA LEU A 538 44.96 -8.00 -40.49
C LEU A 538 44.98 -7.06 -39.27
N VAL A 539 45.84 -7.34 -38.27
CA VAL A 539 45.94 -6.54 -37.03
C VAL A 539 46.31 -5.08 -37.33
N GLY A 540 45.62 -4.16 -36.66
CA GLY A 540 45.80 -2.72 -36.78
C GLY A 540 45.07 -2.11 -37.99
N ARG A 541 44.24 -2.88 -38.68
CA ARG A 541 43.40 -2.39 -39.79
C ARG A 541 41.95 -2.25 -39.36
N THR A 542 41.28 -1.29 -39.99
CA THR A 542 39.85 -1.01 -39.81
C THR A 542 39.18 -0.99 -41.18
N TRP A 543 37.99 -1.59 -41.25
CA TRP A 543 37.13 -1.59 -42.43
C TRP A 543 35.79 -0.96 -42.07
N TRP A 544 35.27 -0.16 -42.98
CA TRP A 544 34.00 0.54 -42.77
C TRP A 544 32.80 -0.25 -43.32
N THR A 545 33.05 -1.27 -44.14
CA THR A 545 32.01 -2.19 -44.63
C THR A 545 32.36 -3.65 -44.36
N LYS A 546 31.33 -4.47 -44.18
CA LYS A 546 31.48 -5.91 -43.99
C LYS A 546 32.06 -6.57 -45.23
N ALA A 547 31.71 -6.09 -46.42
CA ALA A 547 32.18 -6.65 -47.68
C ALA A 547 33.70 -6.49 -47.84
N GLU A 548 34.26 -5.32 -47.50
CA GLU A 548 35.70 -5.08 -47.56
C GLU A 548 36.45 -5.96 -46.55
N PHE A 549 35.95 -6.04 -45.31
CA PHE A 549 36.54 -6.91 -44.30
C PHE A 549 36.54 -8.38 -44.75
N VAL A 550 35.40 -8.90 -45.21
CA VAL A 550 35.29 -10.29 -45.66
C VAL A 550 36.20 -10.57 -46.85
N LYS A 551 36.34 -9.63 -47.79
CA LYS A 551 37.28 -9.76 -48.92
C LYS A 551 38.72 -9.91 -48.45
N ASP A 552 39.17 -9.04 -47.54
CA ASP A 552 40.55 -9.07 -47.02
C ASP A 552 40.79 -10.29 -46.12
N LEU A 553 39.78 -10.70 -45.34
CA LEU A 553 39.82 -11.92 -44.55
C LEU A 553 39.98 -13.15 -45.44
N LEU A 554 39.17 -13.29 -46.49
CA LEU A 554 39.27 -14.41 -47.43
C LEU A 554 40.62 -14.41 -48.16
N ALA A 555 41.14 -13.23 -48.54
CA ALA A 555 42.47 -13.13 -49.14
C ALA A 555 43.56 -13.59 -48.17
N ALA A 556 43.49 -13.17 -46.89
CA ALA A 556 44.44 -13.60 -45.87
C ALA A 556 44.38 -15.12 -45.62
N LEU A 557 43.18 -15.68 -45.51
CA LEU A 557 42.97 -17.13 -45.35
C LEU A 557 43.46 -17.93 -46.56
N ALA A 558 43.28 -17.41 -47.79
CA ALA A 558 43.75 -18.05 -49.01
C ALA A 558 45.28 -18.18 -49.07
N THR A 559 46.03 -17.22 -48.50
CA THR A 559 47.51 -17.33 -48.43
C THR A 559 47.98 -18.51 -47.57
N GLU A 560 47.16 -18.94 -46.60
CA GLU A 560 47.40 -20.09 -45.75
C GLU A 560 46.63 -21.34 -46.23
N ARG A 561 46.00 -21.26 -47.42
CA ARG A 561 45.18 -22.32 -48.06
C ARG A 561 44.02 -22.82 -47.17
N LEU A 562 43.45 -21.93 -46.36
CA LEU A 562 42.35 -22.25 -45.46
C LEU A 562 40.98 -22.07 -46.12
N VAL A 563 40.05 -22.95 -45.74
CA VAL A 563 38.62 -22.79 -46.03
C VAL A 563 37.92 -22.48 -44.72
N MET A 564 37.24 -21.34 -44.67
CA MET A 564 36.56 -20.87 -43.47
C MET A 564 35.32 -21.72 -43.18
N SER A 565 35.24 -22.26 -41.96
CA SER A 565 34.02 -22.94 -41.48
C SER A 565 33.05 -21.95 -40.86
N ALA A 566 31.74 -22.19 -41.00
CA ALA A 566 30.71 -21.29 -40.47
C ALA A 566 30.83 -21.00 -38.95
N PRO A 567 31.20 -21.96 -38.07
CA PRO A 567 31.42 -21.67 -36.65
C PRO A 567 32.60 -20.73 -36.39
N VAL A 568 33.68 -20.85 -37.17
CA VAL A 568 34.87 -20.00 -37.05
C VAL A 568 34.61 -18.63 -37.63
N GLU A 569 33.92 -18.55 -38.78
CA GLU A 569 33.44 -17.28 -39.35
C GLU A 569 32.62 -16.50 -38.33
N LYS A 570 31.66 -17.15 -37.68
CA LYS A 570 30.83 -16.53 -36.65
C LYS A 570 31.66 -16.01 -35.47
N ALA A 571 32.68 -16.75 -35.04
CA ALA A 571 33.56 -16.33 -33.96
C ALA A 571 34.41 -15.11 -34.34
N ILE A 572 34.97 -15.11 -35.56
CA ILE A 572 35.72 -13.97 -36.11
C ILE A 572 34.82 -12.75 -36.22
N MET A 573 33.67 -12.88 -36.89
CA MET A 573 32.72 -11.78 -37.06
C MET A 573 32.25 -11.20 -35.73
N ALA A 574 32.04 -12.03 -34.70
CA ALA A 574 31.62 -11.55 -33.38
C ALA A 574 32.71 -10.70 -32.68
N ALA A 575 33.98 -11.09 -32.79
CA ALA A 575 35.08 -10.38 -32.13
C ALA A 575 35.48 -9.08 -32.87
N VAL A 576 35.42 -9.08 -34.20
CA VAL A 576 35.89 -7.95 -35.02
C VAL A 576 34.83 -6.88 -35.26
N SER A 577 33.58 -7.16 -34.94
CA SER A 577 32.46 -6.22 -35.12
C SER A 577 32.43 -5.20 -33.98
N VAL A 578 32.70 -3.94 -34.29
CA VAL A 578 32.73 -2.85 -33.31
C VAL A 578 31.58 -1.88 -33.59
N PRO A 579 30.67 -1.64 -32.62
CA PRO A 579 29.65 -0.60 -32.74
C PRO A 579 30.29 0.78 -32.94
N ASP A 580 29.88 1.48 -34.00
CA ASP A 580 30.43 2.80 -34.34
C ASP A 580 29.38 3.66 -35.07
N PRO A 581 29.12 4.92 -34.66
CA PRO A 581 28.17 5.81 -35.31
C PRO A 581 28.45 6.07 -36.81
N GLU A 582 29.71 6.00 -37.23
CA GLU A 582 30.12 6.15 -38.64
C GLU A 582 30.15 4.82 -39.41
N GLY A 583 29.90 3.71 -38.72
CA GLY A 583 29.89 2.36 -39.28
C GLY A 583 28.74 2.09 -40.27
N GLU A 584 28.90 1.02 -41.04
CA GLU A 584 27.89 0.53 -41.98
C GLU A 584 26.66 -0.01 -41.25
N ILE A 585 25.48 0.40 -41.71
CA ILE A 585 24.19 -0.13 -41.23
C ILE A 585 24.12 -1.61 -41.56
N GLN A 586 23.96 -2.43 -40.54
CA GLN A 586 23.76 -3.87 -40.71
C GLN A 586 22.29 -4.16 -40.99
N THR A 587 22.03 -4.95 -42.02
CA THR A 587 20.66 -5.32 -42.41
C THR A 587 20.40 -6.82 -42.30
N ASP A 588 19.13 -7.18 -42.14
CA ASP A 588 18.67 -8.54 -42.36
C ASP A 588 18.76 -8.96 -43.85
N LYS A 589 18.36 -10.19 -44.16
CA LYS A 589 18.34 -10.71 -45.55
C LYS A 589 17.34 -10.00 -46.47
N LYS A 590 16.42 -9.22 -45.92
CA LYS A 590 15.38 -8.46 -46.64
C LYS A 590 15.78 -6.99 -46.83
N GLY A 591 16.93 -6.58 -46.31
CA GLY A 591 17.41 -5.19 -46.36
C GLY A 591 16.86 -4.29 -45.25
N ASN A 592 16.16 -4.84 -44.25
CA ASN A 592 15.72 -4.04 -43.10
C ASN A 592 16.89 -3.84 -42.14
N PRO A 593 17.09 -2.62 -41.59
CA PRO A 593 18.11 -2.38 -40.57
C PRO A 593 17.92 -3.31 -39.36
N LEU A 594 19.02 -3.86 -38.85
CA LEU A 594 19.03 -4.59 -37.59
C LEU A 594 19.02 -3.59 -36.43
N PRO A 595 18.27 -3.84 -35.35
CA PRO A 595 18.27 -2.96 -34.19
C PRO A 595 19.58 -3.05 -33.42
N ASP A 596 20.05 -1.91 -32.93
CA ASP A 596 21.11 -1.81 -31.94
C ASP A 596 20.51 -1.88 -30.52
N PRO A 597 20.74 -2.96 -29.76
CA PRO A 597 20.20 -3.09 -28.40
C PRO A 597 20.74 -2.04 -27.43
N ASP A 598 21.93 -1.50 -27.66
CA ASP A 598 22.58 -0.54 -26.77
C ASP A 598 22.05 0.89 -27.00
N LEU A 599 21.47 1.15 -28.18
CA LEU A 599 20.86 2.43 -28.53
C LEU A 599 19.33 2.38 -28.51
N ARG A 600 18.72 1.26 -28.10
CA ARG A 600 17.27 1.13 -27.95
C ARG A 600 16.74 2.05 -26.85
N ASP A 601 15.65 2.75 -27.17
CA ASP A 601 14.96 3.61 -26.21
C ASP A 601 13.47 3.27 -26.09
N TYR A 602 12.81 3.89 -25.11
CA TYR A 602 11.39 3.74 -24.86
C TYR A 602 10.72 5.10 -24.67
N GLU A 603 9.66 5.33 -25.43
CA GLU A 603 8.82 6.51 -25.31
C GLU A 603 7.44 6.13 -24.79
N ASN A 604 6.81 7.04 -24.04
CA ASN A 604 5.44 6.87 -23.56
C ASN A 604 4.53 7.85 -24.29
N VAL A 605 3.80 7.36 -25.29
CA VAL A 605 2.88 8.17 -26.10
C VAL A 605 1.49 8.14 -25.46
N PRO A 606 0.80 9.27 -25.20
CA PRO A 606 -0.57 9.26 -24.70
C PRO A 606 -1.51 8.36 -25.52
N LEU A 607 -2.47 7.66 -24.89
CA LEU A 607 -3.37 6.74 -25.61
C LEU A 607 -4.18 7.38 -26.74
N GLY A 608 -4.49 8.67 -26.62
CA GLY A 608 -5.25 9.42 -27.64
C GLY A 608 -4.42 9.93 -28.81
N GLU A 609 -3.10 9.68 -28.81
CA GLU A 609 -2.18 10.19 -29.81
C GLU A 609 -1.66 9.07 -30.72
N ASP A 610 -1.48 9.39 -32.01
CA ASP A 610 -0.90 8.48 -32.99
C ASP A 610 0.62 8.36 -32.79
N VAL A 611 1.11 7.12 -32.78
CA VAL A 611 2.51 6.81 -32.50
C VAL A 611 3.44 7.34 -33.60
N ASP A 612 3.03 7.29 -34.87
CA ASP A 612 3.86 7.73 -35.99
C ASP A 612 3.93 9.26 -36.06
N GLU A 613 2.84 9.95 -35.73
CA GLU A 613 2.82 11.40 -35.59
C GLU A 613 3.70 11.86 -34.43
N TYR A 614 3.61 11.20 -33.27
CA TYR A 614 4.49 11.48 -32.13
C TYR A 614 5.96 11.26 -32.50
N LEU A 615 6.30 10.13 -33.13
CA LEU A 615 7.67 9.81 -33.55
C LEU A 615 8.24 10.89 -34.47
N LYS A 616 7.47 11.33 -35.47
CA LYS A 616 7.88 12.39 -36.40
C LYS A 616 8.12 13.73 -35.71
N ARG A 617 7.35 14.04 -34.66
CA ARG A 617 7.42 15.32 -33.96
C ARG A 617 8.52 15.35 -32.90
N GLU A 618 8.64 14.30 -32.10
CA GLU A 618 9.46 14.30 -30.88
C GLU A 618 10.78 13.52 -31.04
N VAL A 619 10.84 12.50 -31.92
CA VAL A 619 12.00 11.59 -32.00
C VAL A 619 12.84 11.85 -33.24
N LEU A 620 12.23 11.81 -34.44
CA LEU A 620 12.97 11.94 -35.71
C LEU A 620 13.78 13.23 -35.87
N PRO A 621 13.40 14.39 -35.29
CA PRO A 621 14.25 15.59 -35.34
C PRO A 621 15.59 15.43 -34.61
N HIS A 622 15.67 14.52 -33.63
CA HIS A 622 16.87 14.24 -32.85
C HIS A 622 17.56 12.96 -33.30
N VAL A 623 16.81 11.97 -33.78
CA VAL A 623 17.30 10.66 -34.25
C VAL A 623 16.63 10.28 -35.58
N PRO A 624 17.14 10.77 -36.73
CA PRO A 624 16.45 10.67 -38.01
C PRO A 624 16.28 9.25 -38.56
N ASP A 625 17.12 8.30 -38.14
CA ASP A 625 17.12 6.91 -38.59
C ASP A 625 16.44 5.94 -37.60
N ALA A 626 15.77 6.48 -36.57
CA ALA A 626 14.99 5.69 -35.62
C ALA A 626 13.66 5.18 -36.22
N TRP A 627 13.19 4.05 -35.73
CA TRP A 627 11.84 3.54 -36.04
C TRP A 627 11.20 2.87 -34.82
N VAL A 628 9.89 2.68 -34.87
CA VAL A 628 9.15 1.99 -33.80
C VAL A 628 8.99 0.52 -34.12
N ASP A 629 9.33 -0.33 -33.16
CA ASP A 629 8.90 -1.73 -33.18
C ASP A 629 7.50 -1.85 -32.57
N HIS A 630 6.47 -1.73 -33.41
CA HIS A 630 5.07 -1.80 -32.97
C HIS A 630 4.72 -3.14 -32.32
N SER A 631 5.43 -4.23 -32.64
CA SER A 631 5.18 -5.55 -32.04
C SER A 631 5.53 -5.59 -30.54
N LYS A 632 6.39 -4.67 -30.08
CA LYS A 632 6.77 -4.52 -28.67
C LYS A 632 5.97 -3.46 -27.93
N THR A 633 5.02 -2.79 -28.59
CA THR A 633 4.23 -1.73 -27.97
C THR A 633 3.31 -2.31 -26.91
N LYS A 634 3.33 -1.71 -25.71
CA LYS A 634 2.49 -2.12 -24.58
C LYS A 634 1.68 -0.95 -24.07
N ILE A 635 0.46 -1.23 -23.63
CA ILE A 635 -0.38 -0.22 -22.97
C ILE A 635 0.00 -0.16 -21.49
N GLY A 636 0.21 1.05 -20.99
CA GLY A 636 0.42 1.34 -19.58
C GLY A 636 -0.59 2.35 -19.07
N TYR A 637 -0.79 2.39 -17.77
CA TYR A 637 -1.57 3.42 -17.10
C TYR A 637 -0.80 3.97 -15.92
N GLU A 638 -0.81 5.29 -15.75
CA GLU A 638 -0.23 6.00 -14.60
C GLU A 638 -1.08 7.24 -14.28
N ILE A 639 -1.09 7.64 -13.01
CA ILE A 639 -1.81 8.83 -12.55
C ILE A 639 -0.77 9.81 -12.02
N PRO A 640 -0.17 10.67 -12.87
CA PRO A 640 0.91 11.56 -12.48
C PRO A 640 0.34 12.79 -11.76
N PHE A 641 -0.29 12.59 -10.60
CA PHE A 641 -1.06 13.59 -9.85
C PHE A 641 -0.30 14.92 -9.71
N THR A 642 0.94 14.87 -9.22
CA THR A 642 1.77 16.08 -8.99
C THR A 642 2.04 16.86 -10.28
N ARG A 643 2.18 16.18 -11.42
CA ARG A 643 2.41 16.83 -12.73
C ARG A 643 1.22 17.69 -13.12
N HIS A 644 0.00 17.25 -12.83
CA HIS A 644 -1.19 18.00 -13.17
C HIS A 644 -1.36 19.27 -12.34
N PHE A 645 -0.89 19.33 -11.09
CA PHE A 645 -0.99 20.53 -10.24
C PHE A 645 0.30 21.35 -10.19
N TYR A 646 1.32 20.97 -10.96
CA TYR A 646 2.55 21.73 -11.04
C TYR A 646 2.30 23.07 -11.75
N VAL A 647 2.56 24.16 -11.04
CA VAL A 647 2.61 25.51 -11.61
C VAL A 647 4.08 25.90 -11.67
N TYR A 648 4.61 26.10 -12.88
CA TYR A 648 5.98 26.57 -13.06
C TYR A 648 6.15 27.91 -12.36
N LYS A 649 7.05 27.95 -11.38
CA LYS A 649 7.49 29.19 -10.76
C LYS A 649 8.85 29.52 -11.38
N PRO A 650 8.97 30.59 -12.19
CA PRO A 650 10.27 31.01 -12.67
C PRO A 650 11.19 31.28 -11.46
N PRO A 651 12.49 30.98 -11.56
CA PRO A 651 13.43 31.39 -10.54
C PRO A 651 13.34 32.91 -10.35
N ARG A 652 13.50 33.36 -9.10
CA ARG A 652 13.54 34.80 -8.81
C ARG A 652 14.69 35.45 -9.58
N PRO A 653 14.54 36.70 -10.06
CA PRO A 653 15.64 37.45 -10.64
C PRO A 653 16.83 37.51 -9.67
N LEU A 654 18.05 37.37 -10.20
CA LEU A 654 19.29 37.41 -9.41
C LEU A 654 19.40 38.72 -8.62
N GLU A 655 18.92 39.82 -9.20
CA GLU A 655 18.95 41.15 -8.59
C GLU A 655 18.13 41.25 -7.30
N GLU A 656 17.00 40.53 -7.22
CA GLU A 656 16.19 40.47 -5.99
C GLU A 656 16.87 39.64 -4.89
N ILE A 657 17.52 38.54 -5.28
CA ILE A 657 18.25 37.68 -4.35
C ILE A 657 19.43 38.44 -3.75
N ASP A 658 20.19 39.16 -4.59
CA ASP A 658 21.32 39.99 -4.15
C ASP A 658 20.89 41.12 -3.21
N ALA A 659 19.74 41.75 -3.47
CA ALA A 659 19.19 42.80 -2.61
C ALA A 659 18.79 42.25 -1.23
N GLU A 660 18.14 41.09 -1.16
CA GLU A 660 17.79 40.41 0.09
C GLU A 660 19.03 39.97 0.88
N ILE A 661 20.03 39.40 0.21
CA ILE A 661 21.29 38.99 0.86
C ILE A 661 21.95 40.20 1.52
N LYS A 662 22.06 41.34 0.80
CA LYS A 662 22.61 42.58 1.38
C LYS A 662 21.79 43.09 2.55
N GLN A 663 20.47 42.96 2.51
CA GLN A 663 19.59 43.37 3.61
C GLN A 663 19.78 42.48 4.84
N LEU A 664 19.87 41.16 4.66
CA LEU A 664 20.17 40.19 5.71
C LEU A 664 21.56 40.39 6.30
N GLU A 665 22.57 40.65 5.47
CA GLU A 665 23.92 41.00 5.92
C GLU A 665 23.92 42.26 6.80
N ALA A 666 23.16 43.29 6.40
CA ALA A 666 23.01 44.51 7.20
C ALA A 666 22.29 44.27 8.54
N GLU A 667 21.24 43.44 8.56
CA GLU A 667 20.57 43.03 9.81
C GLU A 667 21.49 42.23 10.72
N ILE A 668 22.26 41.28 10.18
CA ILE A 668 23.22 40.47 10.93
C ILE A 668 24.33 41.36 11.50
N GLN A 669 24.87 42.30 10.72
CA GLN A 669 25.87 43.25 11.20
C GLN A 669 25.33 44.14 12.32
N LYS A 670 24.09 44.60 12.21
CA LYS A 670 23.43 45.37 13.26
C LYS A 670 23.25 44.56 14.55
N LEU A 671 22.77 43.33 14.45
CA LEU A 671 22.61 42.42 15.59
C LEU A 671 23.95 42.10 16.26
N LEU A 672 25.02 41.88 15.48
CA LEU A 672 26.37 41.65 16.01
C LEU A 672 26.94 42.90 16.70
N GLY A 673 26.67 44.09 16.16
CA GLY A 673 27.04 45.36 16.79
C GLY A 673 26.32 45.61 18.11
N GLU A 674 25.05 45.21 18.23
CA GLU A 674 24.27 45.30 19.48
C GLU A 674 24.74 44.31 20.56
N VAL A 675 25.40 43.20 20.18
CA VAL A 675 25.94 42.19 21.10
C VAL A 675 27.39 42.49 21.52
N THR A 676 28.14 43.25 20.72
CA THR A 676 29.56 43.55 20.95
C THR A 676 29.82 44.98 21.48
N GLY A 677 28.78 45.80 21.59
CA GLY A 677 28.82 47.19 22.08
C GLY A 677 28.48 47.36 23.55
#